data_AF-A0A7S1EUQ5-F1
#
_entry.id   AF-A0A7S1EUQ5-F1
#
_cell.length_a   1.000
_cell.length_b   1.000
_cell.length_c   1.000
_cell.angle_alpha   90.00
_cell.angle_beta   90.00
_cell.angle_gamma   90.00
#
_symmetry.space_group_name_H-M   'P 1'
#
loop_
_entity.id
_entity.type
_entity.pdbx_description
1 polymer ?
#
loop_
_entity_poly.entity_id
_entity_poly.type
_entity_poly.pdbx_seq_one_letter_code
_entity_poly.pdbx_strand_id
1 'polypeptide(L)'
;LLTSREGFTNIQVIPFILGYFVLSCVSFFVEIELFWSSFILCILIVLQILTILIQHWSIHVKSIISYHSPTSIENASHILIIPTKHRGKSEIVPIAKSNNVLTFRFQKRLYKYNHKSSQFDKLPYPKQNSLAYYQNALKMNGYLSLLSEHELDSIRTEYGINQLHMPSPTFGELYKEQLLAPFFVFQIACMLLWMLDEYWYYSLITIGMMLVFEATTVRGRQKSLKELRGMRHAARTVWAMRHGKWSPISSEDLLPGDLIEVQRSEDAEHVVPCDILLLTGSAVVNEAMLTGESVPLSKEASCLKDIDESCMTFDEEHQSLSPALSVKGVHKNAVLFGGTRVLMVSLASDESESRSNGSSSASSSARTTAKSPHNGCIGFVLRTGFGTSQGKLMRTIMYSQQEVGADSPEAAAFIGFLLIFAIAASAYVLKLGLQDASRSRFELLLHCILIVTSVIPPELPMQLSLAVNTSLISLSKAGVFCTEPFRIPSAGKLEICCFDKTGTLTTDQIKAVGVCQPPETTKESASDSTSDEVYTLSAVSEARVPAALVLAACHSLSWIDRELIGDPLELEALKCVEWTYSRGEIAMPPSRFRTSFPSAKIITRFRFQSALQRMTTIVSLDPSVQVENGSQCTYRVLVKGSPEKIRELLVAGAVPSGFDQTASSLARQGMRVLALAYRNLDPSTECSSVADAKALSR
;
A
#
# COMPACT_ATOMS: atom_id res chain seq x y z
N LEU A 1 6.73 24.11 19.56
CA LEU A 1 8.03 23.62 20.08
C LEU A 1 7.97 23.67 21.59
N LEU A 2 8.72 22.80 22.28
CA LEU A 2 8.65 22.64 23.73
C LEU A 2 10.07 22.49 24.33
N THR A 3 10.27 23.09 25.48
CA THR A 3 11.45 22.93 26.34
C THR A 3 11.03 22.31 27.66
N SER A 4 11.68 21.21 28.06
CA SER A 4 11.38 20.53 29.32
C SER A 4 11.64 21.44 30.51
N ARG A 5 10.69 21.47 31.46
CA ARG A 5 10.92 22.07 32.77
C ARG A 5 11.62 21.05 33.66
N GLU A 6 12.83 21.36 34.11
CA GLU A 6 13.59 20.46 34.99
C GLU A 6 13.31 20.75 36.47
N GLY A 7 13.20 19.67 37.25
CA GLY A 7 13.15 19.68 38.71
C GLY A 7 12.07 20.58 39.31
N PHE A 8 12.52 21.58 40.07
CA PHE A 8 11.66 22.50 40.84
C PHE A 8 10.82 23.44 39.99
N THR A 9 11.15 23.64 38.71
CA THR A 9 10.37 24.54 37.83
C THR A 9 9.08 23.89 37.30
N ASN A 10 8.87 22.60 37.58
CA ASN A 10 7.65 21.91 37.19
C ASN A 10 6.48 22.41 38.05
N ILE A 11 5.42 22.89 37.40
CA ILE A 11 4.22 23.48 38.04
C ILE A 11 3.53 22.47 38.98
N GLN A 12 3.83 21.18 38.87
CA GLN A 12 3.30 20.12 39.74
C GLN A 12 3.94 20.06 41.12
N VAL A 13 5.14 20.59 41.28
CA VAL A 13 5.94 20.30 42.48
C VAL A 13 5.79 21.44 43.48
N ILE A 14 5.88 22.68 43.02
CA ILE A 14 5.85 23.87 43.89
C ILE A 14 4.52 23.99 44.68
N PRO A 15 3.32 23.94 44.06
CA PRO A 15 2.07 24.16 44.79
C PRO A 15 1.81 23.06 45.84
N PHE A 16 2.19 21.82 45.53
CA PHE A 16 2.00 20.69 46.44
C PHE A 16 3.02 20.69 47.57
N ILE A 17 4.30 21.00 47.32
CA ILE A 17 5.28 21.18 48.39
C ILE A 17 4.85 22.31 49.32
N LEU A 18 4.39 23.44 48.77
CA LEU A 18 3.86 24.55 49.57
C LEU A 18 2.63 24.10 50.37
N GLY A 19 1.72 23.34 49.76
CA GLY A 19 0.53 22.78 50.42
C GLY A 19 0.88 21.85 51.59
N TYR A 20 1.82 20.93 51.40
CA TYR A 20 2.30 20.03 52.47
C TYR A 20 3.02 20.80 53.57
N PHE A 21 3.82 21.82 53.21
CA PHE A 21 4.50 22.68 54.18
C PHE A 21 3.51 23.49 55.02
N VAL A 22 2.52 24.12 54.38
CA VAL A 22 1.45 24.86 55.07
C VAL A 22 0.66 23.93 55.98
N LEU A 23 0.29 22.74 55.52
CA LEU A 23 -0.40 21.76 56.35
C LEU A 23 0.43 21.35 57.57
N SER A 24 1.74 21.12 57.38
CA SER A 24 2.65 20.76 58.47
C SER A 24 2.78 21.90 59.49
N CYS A 25 2.91 23.15 59.03
CA CYS A 25 2.99 24.31 59.91
C CYS A 25 1.67 24.51 60.67
N VAL A 26 0.54 24.43 59.98
CA VAL A 26 -0.78 24.59 60.58
C VAL A 26 -1.06 23.49 61.60
N SER A 27 -0.68 22.24 61.32
CA SER A 27 -0.83 21.12 62.27
C SER A 27 0.10 21.23 63.48
N PHE A 28 1.21 21.97 63.38
CA PHE A 28 2.16 22.15 64.47
C PHE A 28 1.84 23.37 65.35
N PHE A 29 1.31 24.45 64.76
CA PHE A 29 1.03 25.72 65.46
C PHE A 29 -0.43 25.88 65.90
N VAL A 30 -1.37 25.23 65.22
CA VAL A 30 -2.79 25.22 65.58
C VAL A 30 -3.10 23.80 66.02
N GLU A 31 -3.54 23.60 67.27
CA GLU A 31 -4.02 22.30 67.77
C GLU A 31 -5.30 21.86 67.05
N ILE A 32 -5.16 21.53 65.76
CA ILE A 32 -6.21 20.93 64.96
C ILE A 32 -6.30 19.47 65.39
N GLU A 33 -7.53 18.99 65.61
CA GLU A 33 -7.74 17.56 65.89
C GLU A 33 -7.08 16.72 64.79
N LEU A 34 -6.35 15.68 65.21
CA LEU A 34 -5.59 14.78 64.34
C LEU A 34 -6.40 14.24 63.13
N PHE A 35 -7.72 14.18 63.29
CA PHE A 35 -8.67 13.81 62.25
C PHE A 35 -8.68 14.78 61.07
N TRP A 36 -8.81 16.09 61.30
CA TRP A 36 -8.91 17.09 60.23
C TRP A 36 -7.60 17.26 59.47
N SER A 37 -6.46 17.17 60.17
CA SER A 37 -5.14 17.21 59.51
C SER A 37 -4.93 15.99 58.61
N SER A 38 -5.32 14.80 59.07
CA SER A 38 -5.26 13.56 58.27
C SER A 38 -6.19 13.60 57.06
N PHE A 39 -7.38 14.19 57.21
CA PHE A 39 -8.34 14.35 56.11
C PHE A 39 -7.83 15.30 55.02
N ILE A 40 -7.28 16.46 55.40
CA ILE A 40 -6.70 17.43 54.44
C ILE A 40 -5.47 16.82 53.73
N LEU A 41 -4.66 16.03 54.44
CA LEU A 41 -3.54 15.31 53.85
C LEU A 41 -4.01 14.34 52.76
N CYS A 42 -5.05 13.55 53.03
CA CYS A 42 -5.62 12.63 52.04
C CYS A 42 -6.12 13.38 50.79
N ILE A 43 -6.80 14.52 50.96
CA ILE A 43 -7.26 15.35 49.83
C ILE A 43 -6.08 15.86 49.00
N LEU A 44 -5.01 16.34 49.63
CA LEU A 44 -3.82 16.81 48.93
C LEU A 44 -3.16 15.69 48.12
N ILE A 45 -3.06 14.49 48.69
CA ILE A 45 -2.51 13.31 48.01
C ILE A 45 -3.37 12.93 46.80
N VAL A 46 -4.70 12.89 46.96
CA VAL A 46 -5.62 12.58 45.86
C VAL A 46 -5.53 13.64 44.75
N LEU A 47 -5.47 14.92 45.11
CA LEU A 47 -5.29 16.01 44.15
C LEU A 47 -3.96 15.88 43.40
N GLN A 48 -2.88 15.50 44.09
CA GLN A 48 -1.57 15.28 43.47
C GLN A 48 -1.62 14.12 42.48
N ILE A 49 -2.18 12.98 42.87
CA ILE A 49 -2.36 11.82 41.98
C ILE A 49 -3.21 12.20 40.76
N LEU A 50 -4.30 12.93 40.96
CA LEU A 50 -5.17 13.37 39.88
C LEU A 50 -4.43 14.29 38.89
N THR A 51 -3.61 15.24 39.37
CA THR A 51 -2.82 16.09 38.46
C THR A 51 -1.81 15.30 37.63
N ILE A 52 -1.23 14.23 38.19
CA ILE A 52 -0.33 13.31 37.46
C ILE A 52 -1.11 12.53 36.39
N LEU A 53 -2.29 12.02 36.74
CA LEU A 53 -3.15 11.27 35.83
C LEU A 53 -3.69 12.12 34.68
N ILE A 54 -4.13 13.35 34.95
CA ILE A 54 -4.62 14.27 33.91
C ILE A 54 -3.54 14.56 32.86
N GLN A 55 -2.27 14.62 33.25
CA GLN A 55 -1.17 14.76 32.30
C GLN A 55 -0.91 13.48 31.49
N HIS A 56 -1.22 12.32 32.06
CA HIS A 56 -1.18 11.07 31.31
C HIS A 56 -2.31 11.02 30.28
N TRP A 57 -3.51 11.46 30.64
CA TRP A 57 -4.70 11.45 29.77
C TRP A 57 -4.68 12.53 28.70
N SER A 58 -4.20 13.73 29.02
CA SER A 58 -4.19 14.87 28.11
C SER A 58 -2.78 15.35 27.82
N ILE A 59 -2.38 15.17 26.56
CA ILE A 59 -1.10 15.65 26.04
C ILE A 59 -1.04 17.19 26.04
N HIS A 60 -2.18 17.85 25.84
CA HIS A 60 -2.25 19.31 25.94
C HIS A 60 -1.95 19.78 27.37
N VAL A 61 -2.55 19.14 28.38
CA VAL A 61 -2.27 19.47 29.79
C VAL A 61 -0.82 19.13 30.14
N LYS A 62 -0.30 17.98 29.70
CA LYS A 62 1.11 17.63 29.84
C LYS A 62 2.04 18.68 29.24
N SER A 63 1.71 19.21 28.07
CA SER A 63 2.48 20.26 27.40
C SER A 63 2.51 21.57 28.19
N ILE A 64 1.40 21.95 28.82
CA ILE A 64 1.31 23.19 29.63
C ILE A 64 2.06 23.05 30.95
N ILE A 65 1.94 21.89 31.60
CA ILE A 65 2.47 21.67 32.94
C ILE A 65 3.97 21.35 32.90
N SER A 66 4.38 20.37 32.08
CA SER A 66 5.75 19.84 32.07
C SER A 66 6.71 20.58 31.13
N TYR A 67 6.20 21.44 30.24
CA TYR A 67 7.01 22.12 29.24
C TYR A 67 6.69 23.62 29.21
N HIS A 68 7.61 24.41 28.65
CA HIS A 68 7.35 25.80 28.27
C HIS A 68 7.63 26.02 26.78
N SER A 69 7.10 27.10 26.23
CA SER A 69 7.36 27.50 24.84
C SER A 69 8.74 28.14 24.74
N PRO A 70 9.67 27.62 23.92
CA PRO A 70 10.99 28.20 23.77
C PRO A 70 10.95 29.49 22.93
N THR A 71 11.90 30.39 23.19
CA THR A 71 12.11 31.64 22.44
C THR A 71 12.79 31.43 21.10
N SER A 72 13.53 30.32 20.92
CA SER A 72 14.23 29.96 19.68
C SER A 72 14.11 28.47 19.36
N ILE A 73 14.27 28.11 18.09
CA ILE A 73 14.16 26.71 17.63
C ILE A 73 15.33 25.85 18.12
N GLU A 74 16.51 26.46 18.28
CA GLU A 74 17.73 25.78 18.74
C GLU A 74 17.65 25.39 20.22
N ASN A 75 16.90 26.15 21.03
CA ASN A 75 16.68 25.82 22.43
C ASN A 75 15.60 24.75 22.62
N ALA A 76 14.80 24.44 21.60
CA ALA A 76 13.77 23.42 21.68
C ALA A 76 14.38 22.02 21.94
N SER A 77 13.75 21.28 22.85
CA SER A 77 14.10 19.88 23.15
C SER A 77 13.08 18.90 22.60
N HIS A 78 11.81 19.31 22.55
CA HIS A 78 10.66 18.51 22.17
C HIS A 78 9.76 19.26 21.20
N ILE A 79 8.92 18.53 20.48
CA ILE A 79 7.90 19.07 19.60
C ILE A 79 6.55 18.42 19.90
N LEU A 80 5.51 19.25 20.07
CA LEU A 80 4.12 18.81 20.13
C LEU A 80 3.59 18.72 18.70
N ILE A 81 3.14 17.53 18.30
CA ILE A 81 2.60 17.28 16.97
C ILE A 81 1.11 17.03 17.09
N ILE A 82 0.33 17.85 16.38
CA ILE A 82 -1.12 17.72 16.27
C ILE A 82 -1.41 17.20 14.86
N PRO A 83 -1.75 15.90 14.69
CA PRO A 83 -2.10 15.38 13.38
C PRO A 83 -3.42 15.95 12.89
N THR A 84 -3.62 15.96 11.57
CA THR A 84 -4.92 16.25 10.97
C THR A 84 -5.95 15.21 11.40
N LYS A 85 -7.25 15.57 11.41
CA LYS A 85 -8.34 14.64 11.73
C LYS A 85 -8.15 13.29 11.00
N HIS A 86 -8.36 12.19 11.74
CA HIS A 86 -8.21 10.80 11.28
C HIS A 86 -6.81 10.33 10.85
N ARG A 87 -5.74 11.05 11.23
CA ARG A 87 -4.33 10.62 10.99
C ARG A 87 -3.56 10.31 12.27
N GLY A 88 -4.25 9.75 13.26
CA GLY A 88 -3.67 9.31 14.53
C GLY A 88 -3.85 10.27 15.68
N LYS A 89 -3.20 9.94 16.81
CA LYS A 89 -3.23 10.72 18.06
C LYS A 89 -2.11 11.77 18.08
N SER A 90 -2.34 12.87 18.78
CA SER A 90 -1.29 13.85 19.10
C SER A 90 -0.18 13.18 19.89
N GLU A 91 1.07 13.63 19.73
CA GLU A 91 2.22 13.06 20.44
C GLU A 91 3.26 14.15 20.70
N ILE A 92 4.00 14.01 21.81
CA ILE A 92 5.18 14.85 22.10
C ILE A 92 6.42 14.01 21.77
N VAL A 93 7.22 14.48 20.81
CA VAL A 93 8.39 13.75 20.30
C VAL A 93 9.66 14.53 20.62
N PRO A 94 10.76 13.88 21.05
CA PRO A 94 12.05 14.55 21.23
C PRO A 94 12.68 14.97 19.89
N ILE A 95 13.35 16.12 19.89
CA ILE A 95 14.11 16.62 18.75
C ILE A 95 15.57 16.15 18.90
N ALA A 96 16.05 15.37 17.94
CA ALA A 96 17.45 14.98 17.86
C ALA A 96 18.26 16.08 17.18
N LYS A 97 19.37 16.47 17.80
CA LYS A 97 20.33 17.46 17.29
C LYS A 97 21.58 16.70 16.84
N SER A 98 21.84 16.64 15.54
CA SER A 98 23.04 16.02 14.99
C SER A 98 23.61 16.91 13.90
N ASN A 99 24.88 17.32 14.02
CA ASN A 99 25.61 18.14 13.04
C ASN A 99 24.84 19.40 12.58
N ASN A 100 24.29 20.19 13.51
CA ASN A 100 23.44 21.37 13.23
C ASN A 100 22.13 21.09 12.48
N VAL A 101 21.77 19.83 12.26
CA VAL A 101 20.48 19.43 11.67
C VAL A 101 19.53 19.01 12.79
N LEU A 102 18.41 19.71 12.88
CA LEU A 102 17.30 19.36 13.75
C LEU A 102 16.43 18.29 13.06
N THR A 103 16.30 17.12 13.67
CA THR A 103 15.46 16.04 13.15
C THR A 103 14.54 15.49 14.24
N PHE A 104 13.38 14.98 13.84
CA PHE A 104 12.52 14.20 14.73
C PHE A 104 11.83 13.08 13.96
N ARG A 105 11.39 12.04 14.66
CA ARG A 105 10.65 10.91 14.08
C ARG A 105 9.22 10.87 14.60
N PHE A 106 8.24 11.07 13.72
CA PHE A 106 6.82 10.97 14.05
C PHE A 106 6.15 9.89 13.20
N GLN A 107 5.42 8.97 13.83
CA GLN A 107 4.80 7.81 13.16
C GLN A 107 5.80 7.08 12.22
N LYS A 108 7.03 6.84 12.67
CA LYS A 108 8.12 6.23 11.87
C LYS A 108 8.49 7.00 10.58
N ARG A 109 8.19 8.29 10.48
CA ARG A 109 8.71 9.19 9.44
C ARG A 109 9.75 10.13 10.02
N LEU A 110 10.87 10.29 9.33
CA LEU A 110 11.85 11.31 9.66
C LEU A 110 11.44 12.66 9.06
N TYR A 111 11.51 13.69 9.89
CA TYR A 111 11.34 15.09 9.51
C TYR A 111 12.66 15.82 9.75
N LYS A 112 13.05 16.64 8.79
CA LYS A 112 14.30 17.41 8.81
C LYS A 112 13.95 18.89 8.78
N TYR A 113 14.60 19.67 9.63
CA TYR A 113 14.42 21.11 9.62
C TYR A 113 15.13 21.72 8.41
N ASN A 114 14.41 22.54 7.67
CA ASN A 114 14.94 23.26 6.53
C ASN A 114 15.07 24.74 6.90
N HIS A 115 16.33 25.21 7.00
CA HIS A 115 16.64 26.60 7.36
C HIS A 115 16.12 27.61 6.34
N LYS A 116 15.91 27.22 5.08
CA LYS A 116 15.43 28.15 4.03
C LYS A 116 13.92 28.39 4.11
N SER A 117 13.15 27.34 4.40
CA SER A 117 11.68 27.42 4.50
C SER A 117 11.18 27.66 5.93
N SER A 118 12.09 27.61 6.93
CA SER A 118 11.76 27.66 8.36
C SER A 118 10.71 26.62 8.78
N GLN A 119 10.66 25.49 8.07
CA GLN A 119 9.68 24.42 8.29
C GLN A 119 10.37 23.06 8.42
N PHE A 120 9.68 22.11 9.07
CA PHE A 120 10.10 20.72 9.12
C PHE A 120 9.55 19.97 7.90
N ASP A 121 10.43 19.74 6.95
CA ASP A 121 10.10 19.02 5.73
C ASP A 121 10.23 17.51 5.94
N LYS A 122 9.41 16.75 5.22
CA LYS A 122 9.57 15.29 5.15
C LYS A 122 10.85 14.97 4.40
N LEU A 123 11.56 13.93 4.82
CA LEU A 123 12.75 13.47 4.11
C LEU A 123 12.44 13.27 2.61
N PRO A 124 13.13 13.97 1.69
CA PRO A 124 12.90 13.84 0.27
C PRO A 124 13.45 12.50 -0.21
N TYR A 125 12.67 11.78 -1.01
CA TYR A 125 13.13 10.58 -1.71
C TYR A 125 13.29 10.92 -3.20
N PRO A 126 14.24 10.32 -3.93
CA PRO A 126 14.46 10.54 -5.36
C PRO A 126 13.30 9.90 -6.16
N LYS A 127 12.13 10.55 -6.17
CA LYS A 127 10.89 10.04 -6.77
C LYS A 127 10.32 10.95 -7.87
N GLN A 128 10.85 12.17 -7.98
CA GLN A 128 10.34 13.27 -8.81
C GLN A 128 11.46 13.92 -9.64
N ASN A 129 12.66 13.34 -9.62
CA ASN A 129 13.78 13.84 -10.42
C ASN A 129 13.51 13.61 -11.92
N SER A 130 14.21 14.35 -12.77
CA SER A 130 14.15 14.19 -14.23
C SER A 130 14.61 12.80 -14.65
N LEU A 131 14.12 12.30 -15.78
CA LEU A 131 14.49 10.96 -16.27
C LEU A 131 15.99 10.86 -16.61
N ALA A 132 16.58 11.97 -17.07
CA ALA A 132 18.02 12.11 -17.29
C ALA A 132 18.85 11.84 -16.02
N TYR A 133 18.34 12.17 -14.82
CA TYR A 133 19.01 11.86 -13.55
C TYR A 133 19.21 10.35 -13.37
N TYR A 134 18.20 9.53 -13.66
CA TYR A 134 18.31 8.08 -13.47
C TYR A 134 19.15 7.41 -14.58
N GLN A 135 19.08 7.91 -15.81
CA GLN A 135 19.97 7.46 -16.88
C GLN A 135 21.44 7.80 -16.59
N ASN A 136 21.70 9.00 -16.05
CA ASN A 136 23.04 9.39 -15.63
C ASN A 136 23.53 8.55 -14.45
N ALA A 137 22.63 8.17 -13.52
CA ALA A 137 22.94 7.21 -12.47
C ALA A 137 23.45 5.89 -13.06
N LEU A 138 22.78 5.37 -14.10
CA LEU A 138 23.21 4.15 -14.79
C LEU A 138 24.58 4.30 -15.46
N LYS A 139 24.80 5.39 -16.20
CA LYS A 139 26.07 5.69 -16.89
C LYS A 139 27.24 5.86 -15.91
N MET A 140 26.96 6.31 -14.69
CA MET A 140 27.95 6.51 -13.62
C MET A 140 28.08 5.31 -12.67
N ASN A 141 27.50 4.14 -13.01
CA ASN A 141 27.47 2.94 -12.14
C ASN A 141 26.87 3.19 -10.74
N GLY A 142 25.93 4.14 -10.64
CA GLY A 142 25.21 4.53 -9.42
C GLY A 142 25.88 5.70 -8.70
N TYR A 143 25.09 6.68 -8.27
CA TYR A 143 25.61 7.87 -7.56
C TYR A 143 26.33 7.51 -6.26
N LEU A 144 25.84 6.49 -5.57
CA LEU A 144 26.42 6.00 -4.31
C LEU A 144 27.75 5.27 -4.51
N SER A 145 28.09 4.85 -5.74
CA SER A 145 29.37 4.20 -6.03
C SER A 145 30.57 5.16 -6.03
N LEU A 146 30.28 6.47 -6.13
CA LEU A 146 31.28 7.54 -6.18
C LEU A 146 31.56 8.16 -4.81
N LEU A 147 30.79 7.79 -3.79
CA LEU A 147 30.87 8.34 -2.45
C LEU A 147 31.87 7.55 -1.60
N SER A 148 32.49 8.25 -0.65
CA SER A 148 33.32 7.63 0.38
C SER A 148 32.47 6.85 1.41
N GLU A 149 33.06 5.88 2.12
CA GLU A 149 32.34 5.14 3.17
C GLU A 149 31.76 6.06 4.25
N HIS A 150 32.44 7.17 4.57
CA HIS A 150 31.97 8.13 5.56
C HIS A 150 30.72 8.91 5.10
N GLU A 151 30.61 9.19 3.79
CA GLU A 151 29.42 9.81 3.21
C GLU A 151 28.27 8.79 3.13
N LEU A 152 28.57 7.54 2.81
CA LEU A 152 27.60 6.44 2.85
C LEU A 152 27.02 6.25 4.25
N ASP A 153 27.85 6.28 5.30
CA ASP A 153 27.40 6.20 6.69
C ASP A 153 26.55 7.41 7.11
N SER A 154 26.85 8.60 6.57
CA SER A 154 26.04 9.80 6.78
C SER A 154 24.64 9.63 6.17
N ILE A 155 24.55 9.11 4.94
CA ILE A 155 23.28 8.80 4.25
C ILE A 155 22.54 7.66 4.97
N ARG A 156 23.25 6.64 5.45
CA ARG A 156 22.71 5.53 6.23
C ARG A 156 22.10 6.03 7.53
N THR A 157 22.73 6.99 8.19
CA THR A 157 22.20 7.63 9.40
C THR A 157 20.96 8.47 9.10
N GLU A 158 20.92 9.14 7.94
CA GLU A 158 19.78 9.95 7.50
C GLU A 158 18.56 9.11 7.11
N TYR A 159 18.69 8.13 6.21
CA TYR A 159 17.56 7.30 5.76
C TYR A 159 17.23 6.15 6.73
N GLY A 160 18.20 5.70 7.52
CA GLY A 160 18.09 4.53 8.37
C GLY A 160 18.11 3.21 7.57
N ILE A 161 17.94 2.11 8.30
CA ILE A 161 17.87 0.76 7.73
C ILE A 161 16.55 0.52 6.99
N ASN A 162 16.62 -0.23 5.89
CA ASN A 162 15.47 -0.71 5.12
C ASN A 162 14.75 -1.86 5.84
N GLN A 163 14.13 -1.55 6.97
CA GLN A 163 13.42 -2.53 7.77
C GLN A 163 12.01 -2.04 8.12
N LEU A 164 11.02 -2.89 7.86
CA LEU A 164 9.64 -2.71 8.32
C LEU A 164 9.47 -3.26 9.73
N HIS A 165 10.39 -2.92 10.65
CA HIS A 165 10.34 -3.41 12.02
C HIS A 165 9.37 -2.58 12.85
N MET A 166 8.38 -3.27 13.39
CA MET A 166 7.47 -2.74 14.37
C MET A 166 7.85 -3.29 15.75
N PRO A 167 8.22 -2.43 16.72
CA PRO A 167 8.37 -2.89 18.08
C PRO A 167 7.00 -3.33 18.58
N SER A 168 6.86 -4.61 18.96
CA SER A 168 5.66 -5.07 19.64
C SER A 168 5.70 -4.55 21.07
N PRO A 169 4.69 -3.78 21.50
CA PRO A 169 4.65 -3.36 22.89
C PRO A 169 4.55 -4.59 23.80
N THR A 170 5.20 -4.49 24.94
CA THR A 170 5.22 -5.58 25.92
C THR A 170 3.86 -5.72 26.60
N PHE A 171 3.57 -6.90 27.16
CA PHE A 171 2.34 -7.10 27.94
C PHE A 171 2.22 -6.05 29.05
N GLY A 172 3.32 -5.75 29.74
CA GLY A 172 3.35 -4.76 30.82
C GLY A 172 3.04 -3.34 30.37
N GLU A 173 3.52 -2.92 29.21
CA GLU A 173 3.22 -1.60 28.64
C GLU A 173 1.73 -1.46 28.28
N LEU A 174 1.15 -2.48 27.62
CA LEU A 174 -0.28 -2.48 27.31
C LEU A 174 -1.13 -2.53 28.57
N TYR A 175 -0.72 -3.34 29.54
CA TYR A 175 -1.45 -3.49 30.79
C TYR A 175 -1.42 -2.19 31.59
N LYS A 176 -0.27 -1.51 31.65
CA LYS A 176 -0.17 -0.18 32.24
C LYS A 176 -1.04 0.85 31.53
N GLU A 177 -1.06 0.85 30.19
CA GLU A 177 -1.92 1.74 29.41
C GLU A 177 -3.41 1.54 29.77
N GLN A 178 -3.83 0.27 29.90
CA GLN A 178 -5.19 -0.10 30.25
C GLN A 178 -5.56 0.26 31.70
N LEU A 179 -4.68 -0.01 32.66
CA LEU A 179 -4.91 0.34 34.08
C LEU A 179 -4.92 1.86 34.33
N LEU A 180 -4.24 2.63 33.49
CA LEU A 180 -4.25 4.09 33.54
C LEU A 180 -5.38 4.70 32.71
N ALA A 181 -6.29 3.90 32.14
CA ALA A 181 -7.46 4.42 31.46
C ALA A 181 -8.35 5.19 32.45
N PRO A 182 -8.92 6.36 32.07
CA PRO A 182 -9.73 7.17 32.97
C PRO A 182 -10.87 6.40 33.64
N PHE A 183 -11.53 5.53 32.88
CA PHE A 183 -12.62 4.70 33.37
C PHE A 183 -12.14 3.70 34.43
N PHE A 184 -11.04 2.99 34.18
CA PHE A 184 -10.51 2.00 35.13
C PHE A 184 -10.04 2.65 36.44
N VAL A 185 -9.38 3.81 36.36
CA VAL A 185 -8.99 4.57 37.55
C VAL A 185 -10.21 5.01 38.35
N PHE A 186 -11.27 5.46 37.67
CA PHE A 186 -12.52 5.81 38.33
C PHE A 186 -13.16 4.60 39.03
N GLN A 187 -13.20 3.43 38.38
CA GLN A 187 -13.70 2.19 38.98
C GLN A 187 -12.94 1.79 40.24
N ILE A 188 -11.60 1.81 40.20
CA ILE A 188 -10.75 1.54 41.37
C ILE A 188 -11.09 2.52 42.50
N ALA A 189 -11.23 3.81 42.19
CA ALA A 189 -11.59 4.81 43.19
C ALA A 189 -12.96 4.54 43.83
N CYS A 190 -13.96 4.13 43.05
CA CYS A 190 -15.27 3.72 43.58
C CYS A 190 -15.18 2.49 44.47
N MET A 191 -14.40 1.47 44.09
CA MET A 191 -14.20 0.27 44.91
C MET A 191 -13.43 0.56 46.21
N LEU A 192 -12.52 1.52 46.19
CA LEU A 192 -11.85 2.00 47.42
C LEU A 192 -12.83 2.73 48.35
N LEU A 193 -13.80 3.48 47.81
CA LEU A 193 -14.87 4.08 48.60
C LEU A 193 -15.79 3.02 49.21
N TRP A 194 -16.08 1.92 48.49
CA TRP A 194 -16.83 0.77 49.03
C TRP A 194 -16.08 0.05 50.15
N MET A 195 -14.74 0.03 50.11
CA MET A 195 -13.92 -0.57 51.16
C MET A 195 -14.04 0.18 52.50
N LEU A 196 -14.40 1.47 52.47
CA LEU A 196 -14.61 2.28 53.67
C LEU A 196 -15.96 2.02 54.35
N ASP A 197 -16.89 1.29 53.70
CA ASP A 197 -18.24 0.97 54.20
C ASP A 197 -18.35 -0.41 54.86
N GLU A 198 -17.33 -0.82 55.64
CA GLU A 198 -17.23 -2.14 56.31
C GLU A 198 -17.20 -3.40 55.38
N TYR A 199 -17.51 -3.28 54.08
CA TYR A 199 -17.55 -4.36 53.08
C TYR A 199 -16.19 -4.66 52.40
N TRP A 200 -15.09 -4.65 53.15
CA TRP A 200 -13.73 -4.77 52.61
C TRP A 200 -13.48 -6.06 51.80
N TYR A 201 -14.10 -7.18 52.18
CA TYR A 201 -13.94 -8.47 51.51
C TYR A 201 -14.51 -8.46 50.08
N TYR A 202 -15.73 -7.94 49.89
CA TYR A 202 -16.36 -7.88 48.57
C TYR A 202 -15.63 -6.92 47.63
N SER A 203 -15.19 -5.78 48.14
CA SER A 203 -14.40 -4.81 47.37
C SER A 203 -13.07 -5.39 46.91
N LEU A 204 -12.38 -6.15 47.77
CA LEU A 204 -11.11 -6.79 47.42
C LEU A 204 -11.27 -7.86 46.32
N ILE A 205 -12.30 -8.71 46.40
CA ILE A 205 -12.60 -9.70 45.37
C ILE A 205 -12.94 -9.03 44.03
N THR A 206 -13.76 -7.98 44.07
CA THR A 206 -14.16 -7.26 42.86
C THR A 206 -12.96 -6.61 42.17
N ILE A 207 -12.05 -5.97 42.92
CA ILE A 207 -10.79 -5.43 42.39
C ILE A 207 -9.94 -6.55 41.76
N GLY A 208 -9.84 -7.71 42.42
CA GLY A 208 -9.12 -8.87 41.89
C GLY A 208 -9.71 -9.35 40.55
N MET A 209 -11.03 -9.48 40.47
CA MET A 209 -11.74 -9.86 39.25
C MET A 209 -11.54 -8.84 38.13
N MET A 210 -11.62 -7.54 38.42
CA MET A 210 -11.35 -6.46 37.47
C MET A 210 -9.93 -6.54 36.90
N LEU A 211 -8.92 -6.75 37.74
CA LEU A 211 -7.51 -6.86 37.30
C LEU A 211 -7.26 -8.07 36.40
N VAL A 212 -7.84 -9.23 36.74
CA VAL A 212 -7.76 -10.44 35.92
C VAL A 212 -8.44 -10.20 34.58
N PHE A 213 -9.60 -9.55 34.57
CA PHE A 213 -10.34 -9.26 33.36
C PHE A 213 -9.52 -8.37 32.41
N GLU A 214 -8.96 -7.25 32.89
CA GLU A 214 -8.13 -6.37 32.06
C GLU A 214 -6.89 -7.09 31.50
N ALA A 215 -6.33 -8.03 32.27
CA ALA A 215 -5.22 -8.85 31.79
C ALA A 215 -5.65 -9.77 30.62
N THR A 216 -6.87 -10.31 30.63
CA THR A 216 -7.39 -11.11 29.51
C THR A 216 -7.61 -10.27 28.24
N THR A 217 -8.16 -9.06 28.38
CA THR A 217 -8.36 -8.11 27.27
C THR A 217 -7.02 -7.74 26.62
N VAL A 218 -6.01 -7.44 27.44
CA VAL A 218 -4.66 -7.11 26.94
C VAL A 218 -4.00 -8.29 26.24
N ARG A 219 -4.14 -9.53 26.75
CA ARG A 219 -3.66 -10.73 26.05
C ARG A 219 -4.33 -10.91 24.69
N GLY A 220 -5.64 -10.66 24.60
CA GLY A 220 -6.38 -10.64 23.34
C GLY A 220 -5.81 -9.64 22.34
N ARG A 221 -5.62 -8.38 22.76
CA ARG A 221 -5.00 -7.31 21.96
C ARG A 221 -3.59 -7.69 21.47
N GLN A 222 -2.78 -8.28 22.36
CA GLN A 222 -1.42 -8.70 22.01
C GLN A 222 -1.40 -9.84 20.96
N LYS A 223 -2.34 -10.79 21.05
CA LYS A 223 -2.47 -11.87 20.06
C LYS A 223 -2.81 -11.31 18.67
N SER A 224 -3.79 -10.42 18.59
CA SER A 224 -4.17 -9.76 17.33
C SER A 224 -3.01 -8.96 16.71
N LEU A 225 -2.24 -8.23 17.52
CA LEU A 225 -1.04 -7.51 17.06
C LEU A 225 0.08 -8.44 16.56
N LYS A 226 0.18 -9.67 17.09
CA LYS A 226 1.15 -10.67 16.60
C LYS A 226 0.77 -11.22 15.23
N GLU A 227 -0.52 -11.40 14.96
CA GLU A 227 -1.02 -11.88 13.65
C GLU A 227 -0.71 -10.89 12.52
N LEU A 228 -0.86 -9.58 12.76
CA LEU A 228 -0.49 -8.53 11.79
C LEU A 228 1.03 -8.50 11.44
N ARG A 229 1.88 -9.10 12.27
CA ARG A 229 3.33 -9.19 12.01
C ARG A 229 3.71 -10.27 11.00
N GLY A 230 2.82 -11.22 10.71
CA GLY A 230 3.04 -12.26 9.70
C GLY A 230 3.25 -11.69 8.28
N MET A 231 2.92 -10.41 8.05
CA MET A 231 3.17 -9.69 6.80
C MET A 231 4.62 -9.21 6.62
N ARG A 232 5.52 -9.49 7.58
CA ARG A 232 6.95 -9.15 7.49
C ARG A 232 7.69 -10.21 6.67
N HIS A 233 8.44 -9.74 5.68
CA HIS A 233 9.40 -10.57 4.95
C HIS A 233 10.78 -10.54 5.62
N ALA A 234 11.50 -11.66 5.59
CA ALA A 234 12.83 -11.78 6.18
C ALA A 234 13.88 -10.98 5.38
N ALA A 235 14.98 -10.62 6.04
CA ALA A 235 16.13 -10.00 5.39
C ALA A 235 16.77 -11.00 4.42
N ARG A 236 17.12 -10.55 3.21
CA ARG A 236 17.73 -11.39 2.18
C ARG A 236 18.95 -10.70 1.56
N THR A 237 19.85 -11.48 0.98
CA THR A 237 21.00 -10.95 0.24
C THR A 237 20.58 -10.51 -1.16
N VAL A 238 20.93 -9.29 -1.54
CA VAL A 238 20.67 -8.68 -2.86
C VAL A 238 21.99 -8.16 -3.41
N TRP A 239 22.20 -8.33 -4.72
CA TRP A 239 23.37 -7.77 -5.40
C TRP A 239 23.17 -6.27 -5.63
N ALA A 240 24.07 -5.47 -5.07
CA ALA A 240 24.07 -4.02 -5.22
C ALA A 240 25.42 -3.54 -5.74
N MET A 241 25.40 -2.50 -6.57
CA MET A 241 26.59 -1.84 -7.10
C MET A 241 27.10 -0.81 -6.11
N ARG A 242 28.26 -1.05 -5.50
CA ARG A 242 28.97 -0.08 -4.63
C ARG A 242 30.45 -0.04 -5.02
N HIS A 243 31.06 1.14 -4.96
CA HIS A 243 32.46 1.36 -5.36
C HIS A 243 32.80 0.81 -6.77
N GLY A 244 31.83 0.85 -7.70
CA GLY A 244 31.97 0.35 -9.07
C GLY A 244 32.02 -1.17 -9.23
N LYS A 245 31.75 -1.95 -8.16
CA LYS A 245 31.67 -3.42 -8.20
C LYS A 245 30.34 -3.92 -7.64
N TRP A 246 29.87 -5.03 -8.19
CA TRP A 246 28.73 -5.76 -7.66
C TRP A 246 29.14 -6.49 -6.38
N SER A 247 28.41 -6.24 -5.30
CA SER A 247 28.63 -6.88 -4.00
C SER A 247 27.30 -7.40 -3.44
N PRO A 248 27.30 -8.57 -2.77
CA PRO A 248 26.12 -9.06 -2.09
C PRO A 248 25.93 -8.28 -0.78
N ILE A 249 24.79 -7.60 -0.64
CA ILE A 249 24.45 -6.77 0.52
C ILE A 249 23.12 -7.24 1.11
N SER A 250 22.93 -7.09 2.42
CA SER A 250 21.62 -7.35 3.03
C SER A 250 20.56 -6.38 2.51
N SER A 251 19.35 -6.87 2.28
CA SER A 251 18.20 -6.05 1.89
C SER A 251 17.89 -4.94 2.90
N GLU A 252 18.28 -5.12 4.17
CA GLU A 252 18.13 -4.11 5.23
C GLU A 252 19.12 -2.94 5.11
N ASP A 253 20.24 -3.13 4.40
CA ASP A 253 21.27 -2.11 4.21
C ASP A 253 21.14 -1.35 2.89
N LEU A 254 20.05 -1.58 2.15
CA LEU A 254 19.73 -0.85 0.92
C LEU A 254 19.37 0.59 1.22
N LEU A 255 19.95 1.52 0.46
CA LEU A 255 19.70 2.95 0.57
C LEU A 255 19.06 3.49 -0.72
N PRO A 256 18.26 4.57 -0.65
CA PRO A 256 17.77 5.25 -1.85
C PRO A 256 18.95 5.75 -2.70
N GLY A 257 18.96 5.39 -3.98
CA GLY A 257 20.08 5.67 -4.88
C GLY A 257 20.97 4.47 -5.21
N ASP A 258 20.84 3.35 -4.50
CA ASP A 258 21.56 2.12 -4.82
C ASP A 258 21.05 1.55 -6.16
N LEU A 259 21.99 1.04 -6.97
CA LEU A 259 21.66 0.20 -8.12
C LEU A 259 21.69 -1.26 -7.68
N ILE A 260 20.61 -1.98 -7.95
CA ILE A 260 20.46 -3.38 -7.56
C ILE A 260 20.10 -4.26 -8.75
N GLU A 261 20.49 -5.51 -8.68
CA GLU A 261 20.05 -6.54 -9.61
C GLU A 261 18.71 -7.11 -9.13
N VAL A 262 17.68 -7.00 -9.99
CA VAL A 262 16.39 -7.63 -9.78
C VAL A 262 16.46 -9.04 -10.34
N GLN A 263 16.36 -10.02 -9.45
CA GLN A 263 16.37 -11.44 -9.77
C GLN A 263 14.96 -12.04 -9.69
N ARG A 264 14.79 -13.18 -10.35
CA ARG A 264 13.57 -13.98 -10.24
C ARG A 264 13.39 -14.46 -8.79
N SER A 265 12.16 -14.46 -8.32
CA SER A 265 11.80 -14.96 -6.99
C SER A 265 11.60 -16.48 -7.08
N GLU A 266 12.50 -17.26 -6.48
CA GLU A 266 12.43 -18.73 -6.50
C GLU A 266 11.32 -19.25 -5.57
N ASP A 267 11.28 -18.77 -4.33
CA ASP A 267 10.21 -19.09 -3.35
C ASP A 267 9.16 -17.98 -3.21
N ALA A 268 8.03 -18.34 -2.59
CA ALA A 268 6.95 -17.40 -2.25
C ALA A 268 7.39 -16.29 -1.28
N GLU A 269 8.45 -16.51 -0.52
CA GLU A 269 8.99 -15.56 0.46
C GLU A 269 9.92 -14.51 -0.15
N HIS A 270 10.42 -14.74 -1.38
CA HIS A 270 11.29 -13.79 -2.08
C HIS A 270 10.44 -12.69 -2.72
N VAL A 271 10.27 -11.59 -1.99
CA VAL A 271 9.59 -10.39 -2.50
C VAL A 271 10.58 -9.27 -2.76
N VAL A 272 10.21 -8.36 -3.65
CA VAL A 272 10.93 -7.10 -3.87
C VAL A 272 11.05 -6.35 -2.53
N PRO A 273 12.27 -5.98 -2.07
CA PRO A 273 12.48 -5.47 -0.71
C PRO A 273 12.12 -3.99 -0.52
N CYS A 274 12.02 -3.22 -1.60
CA CYS A 274 11.84 -1.77 -1.58
C CYS A 274 11.18 -1.27 -2.88
N ASP A 275 10.82 0.01 -2.98
CA ASP A 275 10.27 0.54 -4.25
C ASP A 275 11.44 0.82 -5.21
N ILE A 276 11.43 0.21 -6.40
CA ILE A 276 12.53 0.22 -7.38
C ILE A 276 12.04 0.71 -8.73
N LEU A 277 12.85 1.52 -9.42
CA LEU A 277 12.67 1.89 -10.81
C LEU A 277 13.53 0.98 -11.71
N LEU A 278 12.93 0.27 -12.66
CA LEU A 278 13.66 -0.50 -13.66
C LEU A 278 14.36 0.43 -14.64
N LEU A 279 15.68 0.24 -14.81
CA LEU A 279 16.51 1.00 -15.76
C LEU A 279 16.87 0.18 -17.00
N THR A 280 16.96 -1.14 -16.86
CA THR A 280 17.25 -2.06 -17.97
C THR A 280 16.39 -3.32 -17.88
N GLY A 281 16.08 -3.89 -19.05
CA GLY A 281 15.28 -5.09 -19.19
C GLY A 281 13.80 -4.92 -18.86
N SER A 282 13.13 -6.06 -18.70
CA SER A 282 11.73 -6.17 -18.31
C SER A 282 11.54 -7.21 -17.23
N ALA A 283 10.48 -7.06 -16.43
CA ALA A 283 10.13 -7.99 -15.37
C ALA A 283 8.62 -8.19 -15.31
N VAL A 284 8.18 -9.41 -15.01
CA VAL A 284 6.76 -9.71 -14.76
C VAL A 284 6.57 -9.86 -13.26
N VAL A 285 5.67 -9.05 -12.69
CA VAL A 285 5.43 -9.01 -11.25
C VAL A 285 3.99 -9.33 -10.86
N ASN A 286 3.84 -9.99 -9.72
CA ASN A 286 2.55 -10.15 -9.07
C ASN A 286 2.41 -9.10 -7.94
N GLU A 287 1.45 -8.20 -8.09
CA GLU A 287 1.17 -7.11 -7.14
C GLU A 287 0.01 -7.40 -6.17
N ALA A 288 -0.48 -8.65 -6.11
CA ALA A 288 -1.66 -9.03 -5.33
C ALA A 288 -1.60 -8.62 -3.85
N MET A 289 -0.42 -8.61 -3.22
CA MET A 289 -0.29 -8.17 -1.82
C MET A 289 -0.55 -6.67 -1.60
N LEU A 290 -0.39 -5.83 -2.64
CA LEU A 290 -0.58 -4.38 -2.55
C LEU A 290 -1.88 -3.91 -3.18
N THR A 291 -2.25 -4.46 -4.34
CA THR A 291 -3.45 -4.05 -5.09
C THR A 291 -4.65 -4.95 -4.82
N GLY A 292 -4.43 -6.17 -4.32
CA GLY A 292 -5.47 -7.20 -4.24
C GLY A 292 -5.77 -7.88 -5.57
N GLU A 293 -5.17 -7.42 -6.68
CA GLU A 293 -5.38 -7.98 -8.01
C GLU A 293 -4.46 -9.18 -8.24
N SER A 294 -5.02 -10.32 -8.63
CA SER A 294 -4.30 -11.59 -8.80
C SER A 294 -3.50 -11.69 -10.11
N VAL A 295 -3.76 -10.77 -11.04
CA VAL A 295 -3.18 -10.76 -12.38
C VAL A 295 -1.73 -10.28 -12.36
N PRO A 296 -0.79 -11.02 -12.97
CA PRO A 296 0.58 -10.56 -13.12
C PRO A 296 0.69 -9.42 -14.13
N LEU A 297 1.49 -8.40 -13.79
CA LEU A 297 1.72 -7.21 -14.61
C LEU A 297 3.14 -7.23 -15.19
N SER A 298 3.27 -6.95 -16.49
CA SER A 298 4.56 -6.75 -17.14
C SER A 298 5.08 -5.33 -16.89
N LYS A 299 6.37 -5.22 -16.58
CA LYS A 299 7.10 -3.98 -16.30
C LYS A 299 8.28 -3.86 -17.23
N GLU A 300 8.50 -2.70 -17.84
CA GLU A 300 9.58 -2.49 -18.80
C GLU A 300 10.33 -1.17 -18.54
N ALA A 301 11.64 -1.20 -18.78
CA ALA A 301 12.48 0.00 -18.76
C ALA A 301 12.45 0.81 -20.07
N SER A 302 11.86 0.26 -21.14
CA SER A 302 11.80 0.85 -22.50
C SER A 302 11.17 2.26 -22.53
N CYS A 303 10.17 2.52 -21.68
CA CYS A 303 9.53 3.83 -21.54
C CYS A 303 10.48 4.96 -21.07
N LEU A 304 11.74 4.64 -20.73
CA LEU A 304 12.79 5.60 -20.38
C LEU A 304 13.73 5.92 -21.54
N LYS A 305 13.68 5.18 -22.66
CA LYS A 305 14.58 5.33 -23.82
C LYS A 305 14.03 6.26 -24.91
N ASP A 306 12.71 6.38 -25.04
CA ASP A 306 12.04 7.09 -26.15
C ASP A 306 12.19 8.63 -26.15
N ILE A 307 12.96 9.19 -25.21
CA ILE A 307 13.12 10.65 -25.03
C ILE A 307 14.27 11.21 -25.88
N ASP A 308 15.16 10.37 -26.40
CA ASP A 308 16.35 10.84 -27.14
C ASP A 308 16.08 11.19 -28.62
N GLU A 309 14.93 10.88 -29.23
CA GLU A 309 14.72 11.15 -30.68
C GLU A 309 13.42 11.87 -31.08
N SER A 310 12.34 11.85 -30.29
CA SER A 310 11.03 12.38 -30.73
C SER A 310 10.66 13.78 -30.20
N CYS A 311 11.46 14.37 -29.31
CA CYS A 311 11.17 15.68 -28.71
C CYS A 311 12.01 16.84 -29.27
N MET A 312 12.74 16.63 -30.37
CA MET A 312 13.45 17.69 -31.11
C MET A 312 12.56 18.24 -32.23
N THR A 313 11.32 18.64 -31.92
CA THR A 313 10.59 19.58 -32.78
C THR A 313 10.83 20.97 -32.25
N PHE A 314 11.49 21.79 -33.07
CA PHE A 314 11.75 23.21 -32.85
C PHE A 314 10.43 23.97 -32.64
N ASP A 315 10.13 24.35 -31.40
CA ASP A 315 9.22 25.45 -31.09
C ASP A 315 9.95 26.42 -30.14
N GLU A 316 10.23 27.63 -30.63
CA GLU A 316 11.21 28.59 -30.07
C GLU A 316 10.76 29.41 -28.85
N GLU A 317 9.64 29.13 -28.17
CA GLU A 317 9.13 30.05 -27.13
C GLU A 317 8.92 29.51 -25.70
N HIS A 318 9.28 28.27 -25.38
CA HIS A 318 9.17 27.77 -24.01
C HIS A 318 10.46 27.10 -23.46
N GLN A 319 11.11 27.81 -22.52
CA GLN A 319 12.22 27.31 -21.70
C GLN A 319 11.90 25.96 -21.03
N SER A 320 12.51 24.91 -21.57
CA SER A 320 12.96 23.65 -20.96
C SER A 320 12.35 23.21 -19.62
N LEU A 321 11.49 22.19 -19.65
CA LEU A 321 11.37 21.22 -18.55
C LEU A 321 11.43 19.80 -19.11
N SER A 322 12.54 19.10 -18.86
CA SER A 322 12.62 17.65 -19.02
C SER A 322 11.49 16.97 -18.24
N PRO A 323 10.78 15.96 -18.79
CA PRO A 323 9.69 15.30 -18.08
C PRO A 323 10.19 14.67 -16.77
N ALA A 324 9.57 15.06 -15.66
CA ALA A 324 9.85 14.50 -14.34
C ALA A 324 9.25 13.09 -14.19
N LEU A 325 9.91 12.22 -13.41
CA LEU A 325 9.38 10.88 -13.15
C LEU A 325 8.00 10.96 -12.47
N SER A 326 6.96 10.53 -13.17
CA SER A 326 5.62 10.37 -12.62
C SER A 326 5.32 8.92 -12.27
N VAL A 327 5.58 8.55 -11.02
CA VAL A 327 5.32 7.20 -10.46
C VAL A 327 3.83 6.82 -10.49
N LYS A 328 2.92 7.80 -10.57
CA LYS A 328 1.47 7.59 -10.65
C LYS A 328 0.88 7.71 -12.06
N GLY A 329 1.68 8.10 -13.04
CA GLY A 329 1.25 8.33 -14.42
C GLY A 329 1.90 7.35 -15.38
N VAL A 330 2.43 7.87 -16.49
CA VAL A 330 2.99 7.12 -17.63
C VAL A 330 4.09 6.13 -17.21
N HIS A 331 4.87 6.44 -16.17
CA HIS A 331 6.01 5.62 -15.75
C HIS A 331 5.69 4.58 -14.67
N LYS A 332 4.40 4.35 -14.34
CA LYS A 332 3.99 3.29 -13.39
C LYS A 332 4.46 1.90 -13.83
N ASN A 333 4.54 1.65 -15.14
CA ASN A 333 4.97 0.38 -15.71
C ASN A 333 6.49 0.15 -15.61
N ALA A 334 7.27 1.16 -15.23
CA ALA A 334 8.71 1.01 -14.97
C ALA A 334 9.02 0.79 -13.47
N VAL A 335 8.03 0.89 -12.58
CA VAL A 335 8.24 0.82 -11.13
C VAL A 335 7.78 -0.54 -10.57
N LEU A 336 8.66 -1.16 -9.79
CA LEU A 336 8.42 -2.33 -8.97
C LEU A 336 8.19 -1.88 -7.52
N PHE A 337 7.11 -2.34 -6.90
CA PHE A 337 6.79 -1.97 -5.52
C PHE A 337 7.34 -2.98 -4.52
N GLY A 338 7.74 -2.50 -3.33
CA GLY A 338 8.15 -3.39 -2.24
C GLY A 338 6.99 -4.31 -1.81
N GLY A 339 7.28 -5.60 -1.61
CA GLY A 339 6.28 -6.63 -1.28
C GLY A 339 5.66 -7.34 -2.50
N THR A 340 6.04 -6.96 -3.73
CA THR A 340 5.61 -7.66 -4.95
C THR A 340 6.52 -8.86 -5.24
N ARG A 341 6.00 -9.87 -5.94
CA ARG A 341 6.79 -11.06 -6.35
C ARG A 341 7.23 -10.93 -7.79
N VAL A 342 8.51 -11.17 -8.09
CA VAL A 342 9.04 -11.15 -9.45
C VAL A 342 9.00 -12.56 -10.03
N LEU A 343 8.09 -12.79 -10.97
CA LEU A 343 7.89 -14.09 -11.60
C LEU A 343 8.94 -14.37 -12.69
N MET A 344 9.28 -13.34 -13.46
CA MET A 344 10.24 -13.44 -14.56
C MET A 344 11.03 -12.15 -14.70
N VAL A 345 12.27 -12.29 -15.17
CA VAL A 345 13.18 -11.21 -15.53
C VAL A 345 13.68 -11.52 -16.95
N SER A 346 13.59 -10.56 -17.86
CA SER A 346 14.12 -10.66 -19.22
C SER A 346 15.05 -9.49 -19.49
N LEU A 347 16.27 -9.78 -19.92
CA LEU A 347 17.18 -8.75 -20.41
C LEU A 347 16.64 -8.16 -21.72
N ALA A 348 16.88 -6.86 -21.91
CA ALA A 348 16.84 -6.31 -23.26
C ALA A 348 18.07 -6.87 -23.98
N SER A 349 17.87 -7.73 -24.97
CA SER A 349 18.94 -8.16 -25.87
C SER A 349 19.61 -6.93 -26.46
N ASP A 350 20.91 -6.77 -26.24
CA ASP A 350 21.76 -5.80 -26.93
C ASP A 350 21.65 -6.10 -28.45
N GLU A 351 20.87 -5.30 -29.18
CA GLU A 351 20.79 -5.34 -30.65
C GLU A 351 22.08 -4.80 -31.34
N SER A 352 23.21 -4.74 -30.63
CA SER A 352 24.43 -4.09 -31.12
C SER A 352 25.74 -4.89 -30.94
N GLU A 353 25.69 -6.23 -30.81
CA GLU A 353 26.89 -7.09 -30.80
C GLU A 353 26.82 -8.29 -31.78
N SER A 354 26.29 -8.08 -32.99
CA SER A 354 26.49 -9.04 -34.10
C SER A 354 26.87 -8.39 -35.42
N ARG A 355 27.81 -7.43 -35.37
CA ARG A 355 28.62 -7.08 -36.55
C ARG A 355 30.08 -6.90 -36.16
N SER A 356 30.93 -7.54 -36.95
CA SER A 356 32.41 -7.48 -36.99
C SER A 356 33.20 -8.34 -36.01
N ASN A 357 33.51 -9.57 -36.46
CA ASN A 357 34.87 -10.09 -36.30
C ASN A 357 35.81 -9.19 -37.12
N GLY A 358 36.83 -8.58 -36.50
CA GLY A 358 37.90 -7.90 -37.23
C GLY A 358 38.66 -6.83 -36.44
N SER A 359 39.86 -7.21 -36.00
CA SER A 359 41.03 -6.36 -35.68
C SER A 359 40.98 -5.33 -34.54
N SER A 360 41.98 -5.50 -33.68
CA SER A 360 42.47 -4.61 -32.63
C SER A 360 42.79 -3.19 -33.09
N SER A 361 42.25 -2.20 -32.37
CA SER A 361 42.96 -0.96 -32.07
C SER A 361 42.23 -0.22 -30.94
N ALA A 362 42.99 0.10 -29.90
CA ALA A 362 42.55 0.89 -28.76
C ALA A 362 42.23 2.34 -29.16
N SER A 363 41.02 2.80 -28.85
CA SER A 363 40.71 4.21 -28.69
C SER A 363 39.77 4.39 -27.51
N SER A 364 40.24 5.14 -26.53
CA SER A 364 39.64 5.48 -25.26
C SER A 364 38.36 6.32 -25.36
N SER A 365 37.48 6.12 -24.36
CA SER A 365 36.37 6.98 -23.92
C SER A 365 34.95 6.67 -24.42
N ALA A 366 34.44 5.50 -24.02
CA ALA A 366 33.06 5.35 -23.56
C ALA A 366 33.07 4.36 -22.39
N ARG A 367 32.76 4.81 -21.16
CA ARG A 367 32.67 3.92 -19.99
C ARG A 367 31.52 2.94 -20.23
N THR A 368 31.87 1.71 -20.59
CA THR A 368 30.93 0.58 -20.69
C THR A 368 30.36 0.28 -19.32
N THR A 369 29.04 0.43 -19.18
CA THR A 369 28.28 0.06 -17.97
C THR A 369 28.60 -1.39 -17.57
N ALA A 370 28.93 -1.63 -16.31
CA ALA A 370 29.27 -2.97 -15.84
C ALA A 370 28.05 -3.90 -15.95
N LYS A 371 28.18 -4.99 -16.74
CA LYS A 371 27.15 -6.03 -16.87
C LYS A 371 26.81 -6.62 -15.48
N SER A 372 25.54 -6.96 -15.25
CA SER A 372 25.09 -7.55 -13.99
C SER A 372 25.67 -8.97 -13.80
N PRO A 373 25.90 -9.45 -12.57
CA PRO A 373 26.58 -10.72 -12.32
C PRO A 373 25.78 -11.94 -12.80
N HIS A 374 24.45 -11.87 -12.72
CA HIS A 374 23.54 -12.98 -13.02
C HIS A 374 22.63 -12.68 -14.21
N ASN A 375 23.01 -11.74 -15.08
CA ASN A 375 22.20 -11.36 -16.23
C ASN A 375 20.77 -10.92 -15.82
N GLY A 376 20.60 -10.37 -14.61
CA GLY A 376 19.34 -9.81 -14.13
C GLY A 376 19.11 -8.37 -14.59
N CYS A 377 17.88 -7.89 -14.42
CA CYS A 377 17.50 -6.51 -14.72
C CYS A 377 18.11 -5.56 -13.69
N ILE A 378 18.61 -4.40 -14.12
CA ILE A 378 19.15 -3.38 -13.21
C ILE A 378 18.03 -2.43 -12.81
N GLY A 379 17.86 -2.25 -11.50
CA GLY A 379 16.90 -1.32 -10.91
C GLY A 379 17.56 -0.29 -10.00
N PHE A 380 16.96 0.89 -9.90
CA PHE A 380 17.36 1.98 -9.03
C PHE A 380 16.43 2.07 -7.82
N VAL A 381 16.96 2.07 -6.61
CA VAL A 381 16.17 2.13 -5.37
C VAL A 381 15.59 3.53 -5.18
N LEU A 382 14.26 3.66 -5.21
CA LEU A 382 13.55 4.93 -5.02
C LEU A 382 13.26 5.22 -3.55
N ARG A 383 12.74 4.23 -2.81
CA ARG A 383 12.31 4.38 -1.41
C ARG A 383 12.56 3.13 -0.62
N THR A 384 12.89 3.28 0.66
CA THR A 384 13.19 2.20 1.59
C THR A 384 12.30 2.30 2.85
N GLY A 385 12.17 1.18 3.57
CA GLY A 385 11.47 1.05 4.85
C GLY A 385 10.02 1.58 4.82
N PHE A 386 9.65 2.35 5.85
CA PHE A 386 8.33 3.00 5.98
C PHE A 386 8.07 4.13 4.96
N GLY A 387 9.02 4.42 4.08
CA GLY A 387 8.89 5.32 2.93
C GLY A 387 8.25 4.67 1.70
N THR A 388 8.35 3.34 1.57
CA THR A 388 7.79 2.54 0.46
C THR A 388 6.26 2.60 0.43
N SER A 389 5.68 2.14 -0.69
CA SER A 389 4.22 2.03 -0.84
C SER A 389 3.62 1.05 0.17
N GLN A 390 4.22 -0.12 0.36
CA GLN A 390 3.83 -1.10 1.38
C GLN A 390 4.00 -0.55 2.81
N GLY A 391 5.17 0.03 3.13
CA GLY A 391 5.42 0.62 4.45
C GLY A 391 4.50 1.79 4.77
N LYS A 392 4.05 2.54 3.75
CA LYS A 392 3.03 3.59 3.91
C LYS A 392 1.66 3.00 4.24
N LEU A 393 1.27 1.90 3.63
CA LEU A 393 0.03 1.19 3.95
C LEU A 393 0.07 0.71 5.41
N MET A 394 1.13 -0.01 5.80
CA MET A 394 1.30 -0.50 7.18
C MET A 394 1.27 0.61 8.22
N ARG A 395 1.96 1.74 7.96
CA ARG A 395 1.92 2.90 8.86
C ARG A 395 0.51 3.47 8.99
N THR A 396 -0.23 3.55 7.87
CA THR A 396 -1.60 4.05 7.90
C THR A 396 -2.43 3.14 8.80
N ILE A 397 -2.45 1.82 8.56
CA ILE A 397 -3.16 0.84 9.37
C ILE A 397 -2.85 0.99 10.87
N MET A 398 -1.59 1.22 11.22
CA MET A 398 -1.14 1.21 12.62
C MET A 398 -1.37 2.52 13.36
N TYR A 399 -1.21 3.65 12.68
CA TYR A 399 -1.31 4.98 13.31
C TYR A 399 -2.61 5.70 12.98
N SER A 400 -3.45 5.20 12.07
CA SER A 400 -4.79 5.75 11.81
C SER A 400 -5.91 5.04 12.58
N GLN A 401 -5.59 3.97 13.33
CA GLN A 401 -6.54 3.35 14.24
C GLN A 401 -6.92 4.37 15.33
N GLN A 402 -8.16 4.86 15.25
CA GLN A 402 -8.78 5.54 16.37
C GLN A 402 -9.30 4.47 17.31
N GLU A 403 -9.01 4.60 18.60
CA GLU A 403 -9.75 3.85 19.62
C GLU A 403 -11.19 4.34 19.53
N VAL A 404 -12.07 3.50 19.01
CA VAL A 404 -13.51 3.69 19.18
C VAL A 404 -13.78 3.31 20.64
N GLY A 405 -13.55 4.27 21.53
CA GLY A 405 -13.85 4.15 22.95
C GLY A 405 -15.36 4.30 23.19
N ALA A 406 -15.78 4.01 24.41
CA ALA A 406 -17.13 4.27 24.89
C ALA A 406 -17.49 5.77 25.01
N ASP A 407 -16.60 6.68 24.59
CA ASP A 407 -16.81 8.13 24.48
C ASP A 407 -17.72 8.48 23.29
N SER A 408 -18.87 7.83 23.21
CA SER A 408 -19.94 8.23 22.31
C SER A 408 -20.75 9.34 23.00
N PRO A 409 -21.16 10.40 22.27
CA PRO A 409 -22.00 11.44 22.85
C PRO A 409 -23.31 10.88 23.41
N GLU A 410 -23.81 9.77 22.85
CA GLU A 410 -25.00 9.08 23.33
C GLU A 410 -24.76 8.40 24.70
N ALA A 411 -23.60 7.77 24.90
CA ALA A 411 -23.23 7.19 26.19
C ALA A 411 -23.07 8.27 27.28
N ALA A 412 -22.47 9.40 26.95
CA ALA A 412 -22.35 10.54 27.86
C ALA A 412 -23.73 11.11 28.23
N ALA A 413 -24.65 11.23 27.27
CA ALA A 413 -26.02 11.67 27.54
C ALA A 413 -26.78 10.68 28.45
N PHE A 414 -26.62 9.38 28.22
CA PHE A 414 -27.22 8.33 29.05
C PHE A 414 -26.69 8.34 30.49
N ILE A 415 -25.37 8.42 30.68
CA ILE A 415 -24.76 8.55 32.02
C ILE A 415 -25.22 9.83 32.69
N GLY A 416 -25.28 10.96 31.97
CA GLY A 416 -25.80 12.22 32.47
C GLY A 416 -27.25 12.11 32.94
N PHE A 417 -28.10 11.38 32.21
CA PHE A 417 -29.48 11.12 32.61
C PHE A 417 -29.58 10.30 33.90
N LEU A 418 -28.80 9.21 34.03
CA LEU A 418 -28.77 8.41 35.25
C LEU A 418 -28.22 9.21 36.45
N LEU A 419 -27.24 10.08 36.21
CA LEU A 419 -26.65 10.93 37.24
C LEU A 419 -27.69 11.89 37.85
N ILE A 420 -28.65 12.40 37.07
CA ILE A 420 -29.75 13.23 37.58
C ILE A 420 -30.58 12.45 38.61
N PHE A 421 -30.93 11.20 38.31
CA PHE A 421 -31.69 10.35 39.26
C PHE A 421 -30.87 10.02 40.50
N ALA A 422 -29.58 9.73 40.36
CA ALA A 422 -28.72 9.44 41.50
C ALA A 422 -28.49 10.65 42.40
N ILE A 423 -28.35 11.84 41.84
CA ILE A 423 -28.26 13.09 42.62
C ILE A 423 -29.59 13.32 43.36
N ALA A 424 -30.74 13.12 42.72
CA ALA A 424 -32.04 13.26 43.36
C ALA A 424 -32.24 12.25 44.52
N ALA A 425 -31.88 10.98 44.29
CA ALA A 425 -31.92 9.93 45.31
C ALA A 425 -30.95 10.24 46.46
N SER A 426 -29.72 10.64 46.15
CA SER A 426 -28.71 11.03 47.14
C SER A 426 -29.18 12.23 47.96
N ALA A 427 -29.80 13.23 47.35
CA ALA A 427 -30.34 14.40 48.05
C ALA A 427 -31.52 14.02 48.97
N TYR A 428 -32.38 13.10 48.53
CA TYR A 428 -33.47 12.57 49.34
C TYR A 428 -32.96 11.79 50.56
N VAL A 429 -31.99 10.89 50.35
CA VAL A 429 -31.33 10.13 51.43
C VAL A 429 -30.61 11.05 52.40
N LEU A 430 -29.92 12.09 51.90
CA LEU A 430 -29.27 13.08 52.74
C LEU A 430 -30.29 13.85 53.60
N LYS A 431 -31.42 14.27 53.01
CA LYS A 431 -32.47 15.01 53.72
C LYS A 431 -33.09 14.18 54.84
N LEU A 432 -33.43 12.92 54.58
CA LEU A 432 -33.97 12.00 55.59
C LEU A 432 -32.93 11.64 56.64
N GLY A 433 -31.70 11.34 56.22
CA GLY A 433 -30.62 10.97 57.12
C GLY A 433 -30.19 12.10 58.06
N LEU A 434 -30.37 13.36 57.66
CA LEU A 434 -30.17 14.52 58.54
C LEU A 434 -31.29 14.72 59.57
N GLN A 435 -32.48 14.15 59.36
CA GLN A 435 -33.59 14.20 60.31
C GLN A 435 -33.43 13.18 61.43
N ASP A 436 -32.76 12.05 61.17
CA ASP A 436 -32.45 11.03 62.17
C ASP A 436 -31.17 11.36 62.95
N ALA A 437 -31.30 11.85 64.18
CA ALA A 437 -30.17 12.28 65.02
C ALA A 437 -29.27 11.13 65.54
N SER A 438 -29.68 9.86 65.38
CA SER A 438 -28.95 8.68 65.84
C SER A 438 -27.92 8.14 64.85
N ARG A 439 -27.92 8.62 63.60
CA ARG A 439 -27.02 8.14 62.54
C ARG A 439 -25.70 8.91 62.50
N SER A 440 -24.62 8.21 62.20
CA SER A 440 -23.32 8.84 62.02
C SER A 440 -23.31 9.65 60.71
N ARG A 441 -22.84 10.91 60.78
CA ARG A 441 -22.80 11.80 59.60
C ARG A 441 -21.82 11.31 58.53
N PHE A 442 -20.77 10.61 58.95
CA PHE A 442 -19.76 10.05 58.06
C PHE A 442 -20.33 8.91 57.20
N GLU A 443 -21.04 7.97 57.81
CA GLU A 443 -21.69 6.86 57.12
C GLU A 443 -22.78 7.37 56.17
N LEU A 444 -23.56 8.39 56.56
CA LEU A 444 -24.55 9.01 55.68
C LEU A 444 -23.90 9.66 54.45
N LEU A 445 -22.80 10.39 54.63
CA LEU A 445 -22.05 11.00 53.53
C LEU A 445 -21.46 9.94 52.59
N LEU A 446 -20.97 8.84 53.16
CA LEU A 446 -20.44 7.72 52.41
C LEU A 446 -21.54 7.06 51.57
N HIS A 447 -22.72 6.78 52.14
CA HIS A 447 -23.88 6.26 51.40
C HIS A 447 -24.32 7.18 50.24
N CYS A 448 -24.30 8.50 50.44
CA CYS A 448 -24.58 9.46 49.37
C CYS A 448 -23.58 9.33 48.20
N ILE A 449 -22.29 9.21 48.52
CA ILE A 449 -21.22 9.01 47.52
C ILE A 449 -21.36 7.65 46.83
N LEU A 450 -21.73 6.59 47.56
CA LEU A 450 -21.99 5.25 47.02
C LEU A 450 -23.14 5.26 46.00
N ILE A 451 -24.24 5.95 46.31
CA ILE A 451 -25.38 6.08 45.38
C ILE A 451 -24.93 6.73 44.07
N VAL A 452 -24.20 7.84 44.15
CA VAL A 452 -23.73 8.56 42.95
C VAL A 452 -22.72 7.73 42.15
N THR A 453 -21.80 7.03 42.83
CA THR A 453 -20.77 6.21 42.15
C THR A 453 -21.34 4.92 41.56
N SER A 454 -22.44 4.38 42.10
CA SER A 454 -23.10 3.18 41.59
C SER A 454 -23.76 3.35 40.21
N VAL A 455 -23.93 4.60 39.74
CA VAL A 455 -24.50 4.94 38.42
C VAL A 455 -23.72 4.37 37.24
N ILE A 456 -22.41 4.18 37.42
CA ILE A 456 -21.52 3.71 36.35
C ILE A 456 -21.22 2.23 36.63
N PRO A 457 -21.95 1.29 35.98
CA PRO A 457 -21.69 -0.12 36.18
C PRO A 457 -20.26 -0.44 35.75
N PRO A 458 -19.46 -1.08 36.62
CA PRO A 458 -18.12 -1.44 36.25
C PRO A 458 -18.06 -2.47 35.12
N GLU A 459 -19.16 -3.17 34.84
CA GLU A 459 -19.24 -4.20 33.82
C GLU A 459 -19.38 -3.63 32.39
N LEU A 460 -19.64 -2.33 32.21
CA LEU A 460 -19.95 -1.75 30.89
C LEU A 460 -18.87 -1.97 29.82
N PRO A 461 -17.58 -1.62 30.05
CA PRO A 461 -16.55 -1.84 29.02
C PRO A 461 -16.27 -3.33 28.78
N MET A 462 -16.47 -4.16 29.81
CA MET A 462 -16.37 -5.60 29.70
C MET A 462 -17.43 -6.15 28.75
N GLN A 463 -18.68 -5.76 28.94
CA GLN A 463 -19.79 -6.17 28.08
C GLN A 463 -19.53 -5.78 26.63
N LEU A 464 -19.03 -4.57 26.39
CA LEU A 464 -18.68 -4.11 25.05
C LEU A 464 -17.56 -4.96 24.44
N SER A 465 -16.49 -5.25 25.18
CA SER A 465 -15.36 -6.06 24.69
C SER A 465 -15.76 -7.50 24.40
N LEU A 466 -16.60 -8.10 25.26
CA LEU A 466 -17.11 -9.47 25.07
C LEU A 466 -18.04 -9.54 23.86
N ALA A 467 -18.94 -8.55 23.68
CA ALA A 467 -19.82 -8.46 22.53
C ALA A 467 -19.05 -8.34 21.22
N VAL A 468 -18.01 -7.49 21.17
CA VAL A 468 -17.13 -7.34 20.01
C VAL A 468 -16.36 -8.63 19.71
N ASN A 469 -15.79 -9.28 20.73
CA ASN A 469 -15.06 -10.54 20.54
C ASN A 469 -15.96 -11.68 20.06
N THR A 470 -17.19 -11.76 20.58
CA THR A 470 -18.17 -12.76 20.12
C THR A 470 -18.57 -12.50 18.67
N SER A 471 -18.75 -11.22 18.31
CA SER A 471 -19.04 -10.81 16.93
C SER A 471 -17.90 -11.14 15.97
N LEU A 472 -16.64 -10.95 16.39
CA LEU A 472 -15.46 -11.34 15.61
C LEU A 472 -15.42 -12.85 15.32
N ILE A 473 -15.72 -13.68 16.32
CA ILE A 473 -15.74 -15.14 16.14
C ILE A 473 -16.83 -15.53 15.14
N SER A 474 -18.03 -14.94 15.25
CA SER A 474 -19.13 -15.19 14.31
C SER A 474 -18.81 -14.75 12.89
N LEU A 475 -18.17 -13.58 12.71
CA LEU A 475 -17.75 -13.07 11.40
C LEU A 475 -16.63 -13.92 10.79
N SER A 476 -15.66 -14.35 11.61
CA SER A 476 -14.59 -15.23 11.18
C SER A 476 -15.11 -16.58 10.68
N LYS A 477 -16.14 -17.15 11.34
CA LYS A 477 -16.81 -18.36 10.86
C LYS A 477 -17.51 -18.17 9.51
N ALA A 478 -17.92 -16.95 9.19
CA ALA A 478 -18.48 -16.59 7.88
C ALA A 478 -17.40 -16.21 6.83
N GLY A 479 -16.10 -16.36 7.16
CA GLY A 479 -14.99 -15.98 6.27
C GLY A 479 -14.73 -14.48 6.19
N VAL A 480 -15.36 -13.67 7.07
CA VAL A 480 -15.17 -12.22 7.14
C VAL A 480 -14.15 -11.91 8.24
N PHE A 481 -12.96 -11.48 7.84
CA PHE A 481 -11.89 -11.15 8.77
C PHE A 481 -11.84 -9.64 9.02
N CYS A 482 -12.14 -9.21 10.24
CA CYS A 482 -12.14 -7.81 10.61
C CYS A 482 -10.75 -7.35 11.06
N THR A 483 -10.22 -6.31 10.42
CA THR A 483 -8.96 -5.66 10.82
C THR A 483 -9.13 -4.70 11.99
N GLU A 484 -10.31 -4.11 12.16
CA GLU A 484 -10.63 -3.15 13.22
C GLU A 484 -11.92 -3.55 13.97
N PRO A 485 -11.81 -4.36 15.05
CA PRO A 485 -12.98 -4.93 15.75
C PRO A 485 -13.96 -3.89 16.32
N PHE A 486 -13.45 -2.77 16.84
CA PHE A 486 -14.29 -1.76 17.47
C PHE A 486 -15.14 -0.95 16.46
N ARG A 487 -14.97 -1.16 15.15
CA ARG A 487 -15.86 -0.61 14.12
C ARG A 487 -17.06 -1.48 13.81
N ILE A 488 -17.11 -2.72 14.32
CA ILE A 488 -18.23 -3.64 14.07
C ILE A 488 -19.58 -3.00 14.47
N PRO A 489 -19.73 -2.35 15.64
CA PRO A 489 -20.99 -1.67 15.98
C PRO A 489 -21.32 -0.51 15.02
N SER A 490 -20.31 0.19 14.51
CA SER A 490 -20.50 1.29 13.56
C SER A 490 -21.02 0.81 12.20
N ALA A 491 -20.71 -0.44 11.79
CA ALA A 491 -21.24 -1.03 10.58
C ALA A 491 -22.77 -1.17 10.60
N GLY A 492 -23.39 -1.24 11.78
CA GLY A 492 -24.85 -1.24 11.93
C GLY A 492 -25.50 0.13 11.69
N LYS A 493 -24.74 1.23 11.71
CA LYS A 493 -25.22 2.61 11.50
C LYS A 493 -24.95 3.12 10.07
N LEU A 494 -24.65 2.24 9.12
CA LEU A 494 -24.33 2.64 7.75
C LEU A 494 -25.58 3.11 7.00
N GLU A 495 -25.56 4.35 6.50
CA GLU A 495 -26.62 4.91 5.65
C GLU A 495 -26.28 4.80 4.16
N ILE A 496 -24.99 4.86 3.81
CA ILE A 496 -24.50 4.86 2.43
C ILE A 496 -23.50 3.72 2.26
N CYS A 497 -23.82 2.78 1.36
CA CYS A 497 -22.92 1.71 0.94
C CYS A 497 -22.34 2.05 -0.43
N CYS A 498 -21.07 2.45 -0.46
CA CYS A 498 -20.33 2.64 -1.70
C CYS A 498 -19.73 1.31 -2.15
N PHE A 499 -20.09 0.86 -3.35
CA PHE A 499 -19.49 -0.32 -3.96
C PHE A 499 -18.46 0.12 -5.01
N ASP A 500 -17.26 -0.45 -4.93
CA ASP A 500 -16.35 -0.41 -6.06
C ASP A 500 -16.88 -1.33 -7.18
N LYS A 501 -16.57 -1.04 -8.44
CA LYS A 501 -17.03 -1.85 -9.57
C LYS A 501 -16.13 -3.08 -9.72
N THR A 502 -14.87 -2.84 -10.04
CA THR A 502 -13.93 -3.89 -10.46
C THR A 502 -13.42 -4.64 -9.25
N GLY A 503 -13.50 -5.97 -9.27
CA GLY A 503 -13.09 -6.83 -8.15
C GLY A 503 -14.08 -6.89 -6.99
N THR A 504 -15.19 -6.14 -7.05
CA THR A 504 -16.28 -6.19 -6.04
C THR A 504 -17.62 -6.55 -6.67
N LEU A 505 -18.16 -5.73 -7.57
CA LEU A 505 -19.41 -6.04 -8.30
C LEU A 505 -19.15 -6.94 -9.51
N THR A 506 -18.02 -6.73 -10.18
CA THR A 506 -17.58 -7.55 -11.32
C THR A 506 -16.31 -8.29 -10.97
N THR A 507 -16.09 -9.45 -11.59
CA THR A 507 -14.80 -10.14 -11.53
C THR A 507 -13.71 -9.26 -12.14
N ASP A 508 -12.47 -9.39 -11.64
CA ASP A 508 -11.26 -8.79 -12.21
C ASP A 508 -10.88 -9.42 -13.57
N GLN A 509 -11.40 -10.62 -13.84
CA GLN A 509 -11.18 -11.36 -15.08
C GLN A 509 -12.00 -10.78 -16.24
N ILE A 510 -11.32 -10.47 -17.34
CA ILE A 510 -11.93 -10.05 -18.60
C ILE A 510 -12.34 -11.30 -19.37
N LYS A 511 -13.63 -11.47 -19.64
CA LYS A 511 -14.14 -12.59 -20.45
C LYS A 511 -14.35 -12.16 -21.90
N ALA A 512 -13.95 -13.01 -22.84
CA ALA A 512 -14.26 -12.79 -24.25
C ALA A 512 -15.74 -13.10 -24.51
N VAL A 513 -16.51 -12.10 -24.93
CA VAL A 513 -17.97 -12.23 -25.12
C VAL A 513 -18.31 -12.91 -26.45
N GLY A 514 -17.58 -12.59 -27.52
CA GLY A 514 -17.83 -13.14 -28.85
C GLY A 514 -16.94 -12.51 -29.94
N VAL A 515 -17.10 -12.98 -31.17
CA VAL A 515 -16.46 -12.43 -32.37
C VAL A 515 -17.53 -12.04 -33.37
N CYS A 516 -17.48 -10.81 -33.86
CA CYS A 516 -18.30 -10.33 -34.96
C CYS A 516 -17.54 -10.53 -36.27
N GLN A 517 -18.22 -11.06 -37.30
CA GLN A 517 -17.62 -11.34 -38.59
C GLN A 517 -18.53 -10.86 -39.72
N PRO A 518 -17.98 -10.41 -40.85
CA PRO A 518 -18.79 -10.05 -42.01
C PRO A 518 -19.52 -11.29 -42.57
N PRO A 519 -20.76 -11.15 -43.08
CA PRO A 519 -21.47 -12.24 -43.74
C PRO A 519 -20.65 -12.78 -44.93
N GLU A 520 -20.75 -14.08 -45.20
CA GLU A 520 -20.11 -14.66 -46.39
C GLU A 520 -20.78 -14.08 -47.64
N THR A 521 -20.01 -13.41 -48.48
CA THR A 521 -20.45 -12.99 -49.80
C THR A 521 -20.51 -14.22 -50.71
N THR A 522 -21.55 -15.05 -50.57
CA THR A 522 -22.00 -15.87 -51.69
C THR A 522 -22.38 -14.91 -52.82
N LYS A 523 -21.67 -15.00 -53.95
CA LYS A 523 -21.77 -14.12 -55.13
C LYS A 523 -23.15 -14.10 -55.83
N GLU A 524 -24.20 -14.60 -55.20
CA GLU A 524 -25.55 -14.64 -55.76
C GLU A 524 -26.52 -13.96 -54.81
N SER A 525 -26.42 -12.63 -54.70
CA SER A 525 -27.51 -11.68 -54.38
C SER A 525 -26.92 -10.27 -54.35
N ALA A 526 -26.44 -9.80 -55.51
CA ALA A 526 -26.29 -8.37 -55.75
C ALA A 526 -27.68 -7.80 -56.05
N SER A 527 -28.46 -7.56 -55.00
CA SER A 527 -29.64 -6.72 -55.07
C SER A 527 -29.67 -5.80 -53.85
N ASP A 528 -29.41 -4.53 -54.12
CA ASP A 528 -29.81 -3.34 -53.36
C ASP A 528 -30.34 -3.57 -51.95
N SER A 529 -29.41 -3.67 -50.99
CA SER A 529 -29.66 -3.21 -49.64
C SER A 529 -28.38 -2.57 -49.11
N THR A 530 -28.30 -1.25 -49.24
CA THR A 530 -27.49 -0.40 -48.37
C THR A 530 -28.10 -0.41 -46.97
N SER A 531 -28.11 -1.58 -46.32
CA SER A 531 -28.38 -1.67 -44.89
C SER A 531 -27.04 -1.74 -44.18
N ASP A 532 -26.80 -0.68 -43.44
CA ASP A 532 -25.82 -0.52 -42.40
C ASP A 532 -26.08 -1.55 -41.27
N GLU A 533 -25.88 -2.84 -41.58
CA GLU A 533 -26.17 -3.94 -40.66
C GLU A 533 -25.02 -4.14 -39.67
N VAL A 534 -25.36 -4.05 -38.39
CA VAL A 534 -24.48 -4.42 -37.27
C VAL A 534 -24.29 -5.94 -37.31
N TYR A 535 -23.05 -6.41 -37.38
CA TYR A 535 -22.76 -7.84 -37.39
C TYR A 535 -23.26 -8.53 -36.12
N THR A 536 -23.79 -9.74 -36.27
CA THR A 536 -24.21 -10.58 -35.15
C THR A 536 -23.00 -11.04 -34.33
N LEU A 537 -23.15 -11.05 -33.02
CA LEU A 537 -22.13 -11.53 -32.08
C LEU A 537 -22.23 -13.06 -31.98
N SER A 538 -21.24 -13.77 -32.52
CA SER A 538 -21.13 -15.23 -32.41
C SER A 538 -20.16 -15.63 -31.31
N ALA A 539 -20.24 -16.89 -30.85
CA ALA A 539 -19.29 -17.40 -29.87
C ALA A 539 -17.85 -17.39 -30.44
N VAL A 540 -16.86 -17.14 -29.59
CA VAL A 540 -15.45 -17.09 -30.01
C VAL A 540 -14.96 -18.43 -30.58
N SER A 541 -15.53 -19.55 -30.12
CA SER A 541 -15.26 -20.90 -30.65
C SER A 541 -15.72 -21.08 -32.10
N GLU A 542 -16.66 -20.28 -32.56
CA GLU A 542 -17.18 -20.26 -33.94
C GLU A 542 -16.40 -19.26 -34.82
N ALA A 543 -15.25 -18.78 -34.34
CA ALA A 543 -14.39 -17.90 -35.11
C ALA A 543 -13.92 -18.55 -36.41
N ARG A 544 -14.06 -17.85 -37.55
CA ARG A 544 -13.45 -18.28 -38.81
C ARG A 544 -11.94 -18.38 -38.67
N VAL A 545 -11.32 -19.23 -39.49
CA VAL A 545 -9.89 -19.58 -39.44
C VAL A 545 -8.96 -18.36 -39.35
N PRO A 546 -9.12 -17.29 -40.16
CA PRO A 546 -8.21 -16.15 -40.08
C PRO A 546 -8.34 -15.38 -38.76
N ALA A 547 -9.56 -15.24 -38.23
CA ALA A 547 -9.79 -14.57 -36.95
C ALA A 547 -9.27 -15.41 -35.78
N ALA A 548 -9.54 -16.73 -35.80
CA ALA A 548 -9.01 -17.69 -34.83
C ALA A 548 -7.48 -17.68 -34.81
N LEU A 549 -6.83 -17.65 -35.99
CA LEU A 549 -5.39 -17.59 -36.12
C LEU A 549 -4.80 -16.29 -35.54
N VAL A 550 -5.42 -15.13 -35.81
CA VAL A 550 -4.95 -13.85 -35.22
C VAL A 550 -5.07 -13.90 -33.70
N LEU A 551 -6.17 -14.38 -33.15
CA LEU A 551 -6.34 -14.50 -31.69
C LEU A 551 -5.35 -15.48 -31.06
N ALA A 552 -5.06 -16.59 -31.75
CA ALA A 552 -4.22 -17.66 -31.22
C ALA A 552 -2.71 -17.41 -31.38
N ALA A 553 -2.27 -16.60 -32.35
CA ALA A 553 -0.84 -16.38 -32.61
C ALA A 553 -0.38 -14.92 -32.49
N CYS A 554 -1.28 -13.94 -32.56
CA CYS A 554 -0.96 -12.54 -32.29
C CYS A 554 -1.13 -12.24 -30.80
N HIS A 555 -0.23 -12.74 -29.95
CA HIS A 555 -0.24 -12.49 -28.51
C HIS A 555 1.17 -12.38 -27.91
N SER A 556 1.24 -11.82 -26.71
CA SER A 556 2.47 -11.64 -25.93
C SER A 556 2.68 -12.70 -24.85
N LEU A 557 1.78 -13.70 -24.77
CA LEU A 557 1.86 -14.81 -23.82
C LEU A 557 3.19 -15.56 -23.90
N SER A 558 3.67 -15.97 -22.73
CA SER A 558 4.95 -16.68 -22.53
C SER A 558 4.74 -17.94 -21.70
N TRP A 559 5.47 -19.00 -22.02
CA TRP A 559 5.37 -20.27 -21.30
C TRP A 559 6.38 -20.32 -20.15
N ILE A 560 5.91 -20.39 -18.90
CA ILE A 560 6.76 -20.35 -17.70
C ILE A 560 6.33 -21.48 -16.75
N ASP A 561 7.27 -22.31 -16.29
CA ASP A 561 7.04 -23.37 -15.28
C ASP A 561 5.84 -24.30 -15.50
N ARG A 562 5.48 -24.58 -16.76
CA ARG A 562 4.32 -25.40 -17.16
C ARG A 562 2.97 -24.67 -17.14
N GLU A 563 2.96 -23.37 -16.92
CA GLU A 563 1.79 -22.50 -17.06
C GLU A 563 2.01 -21.43 -18.14
N LEU A 564 0.90 -20.98 -18.72
CA LEU A 564 0.89 -19.92 -19.72
C LEU A 564 0.61 -18.59 -19.01
N ILE A 565 1.56 -17.65 -19.11
CA ILE A 565 1.50 -16.37 -18.40
C ILE A 565 1.53 -15.21 -19.40
N GLY A 566 0.67 -14.22 -19.19
CA GLY A 566 0.62 -12.97 -19.95
C GLY A 566 -0.63 -12.16 -19.62
N ASP A 567 -1.01 -11.24 -20.51
CA ASP A 567 -2.21 -10.41 -20.33
C ASP A 567 -3.47 -11.30 -20.23
N PRO A 568 -4.32 -11.15 -19.19
CA PRO A 568 -5.57 -11.90 -19.05
C PRO A 568 -6.46 -11.84 -20.28
N LEU A 569 -6.49 -10.70 -20.98
CA LEU A 569 -7.27 -10.55 -22.19
C LEU A 569 -6.82 -11.54 -23.27
N GLU A 570 -5.52 -11.73 -23.42
CA GLU A 570 -4.93 -12.65 -24.39
C GLU A 570 -5.09 -14.11 -23.95
N LEU A 571 -4.94 -14.37 -22.64
CA LEU A 571 -5.11 -15.70 -22.08
C LEU A 571 -6.55 -16.20 -22.27
N GLU A 572 -7.54 -15.34 -21.97
CA GLU A 572 -8.95 -15.66 -22.16
C GLU A 572 -9.31 -15.76 -23.64
N ALA A 573 -8.76 -14.90 -24.51
CA ALA A 573 -8.93 -15.04 -25.96
C ALA A 573 -8.41 -16.40 -26.46
N LEU A 574 -7.21 -16.83 -26.06
CA LEU A 574 -6.66 -18.12 -26.48
C LEU A 574 -7.50 -19.30 -25.96
N LYS A 575 -7.95 -19.24 -24.70
CA LYS A 575 -8.83 -20.27 -24.11
C LYS A 575 -10.16 -20.36 -24.86
N CYS A 576 -10.79 -19.23 -25.17
CA CYS A 576 -12.09 -19.19 -25.83
C CYS A 576 -12.06 -19.67 -27.29
N VAL A 577 -10.93 -19.53 -27.99
CA VAL A 577 -10.74 -20.08 -29.34
C VAL A 577 -10.42 -21.59 -29.30
N GLU A 578 -10.13 -22.16 -28.11
CA GLU A 578 -9.71 -23.55 -27.90
C GLU A 578 -8.36 -23.93 -28.56
N TRP A 579 -7.50 -22.96 -28.86
CA TRP A 579 -6.16 -23.22 -29.40
C TRP A 579 -5.16 -23.49 -28.28
N THR A 580 -4.16 -24.31 -28.58
CA THR A 580 -3.10 -24.65 -27.61
C THR A 580 -1.80 -23.98 -28.00
N TYR A 581 -1.14 -23.32 -27.05
CA TYR A 581 0.15 -22.68 -27.25
C TYR A 581 1.25 -23.52 -26.59
N SER A 582 2.35 -23.78 -27.30
CA SER A 582 3.44 -24.62 -26.82
C SER A 582 4.73 -23.85 -26.53
N ARG A 583 5.66 -24.47 -25.79
CA ARG A 583 6.99 -23.93 -25.45
C ARG A 583 7.82 -23.50 -26.66
N GLY A 584 7.57 -24.09 -27.84
CA GLY A 584 8.28 -23.74 -29.08
C GLY A 584 7.78 -22.48 -29.77
N GLU A 585 6.91 -21.70 -29.10
CA GLU A 585 6.24 -20.53 -29.67
C GLU A 585 5.32 -20.88 -30.85
N ILE A 586 4.75 -22.07 -30.81
CA ILE A 586 3.86 -22.61 -31.83
C ILE A 586 2.44 -22.63 -31.27
N ALA A 587 1.54 -21.93 -31.96
CA ALA A 587 0.11 -22.00 -31.77
C ALA A 587 -0.45 -23.16 -32.60
N MET A 588 -1.12 -24.10 -31.93
CA MET A 588 -1.68 -25.30 -32.53
C MET A 588 -3.21 -25.28 -32.47
N PRO A 589 -3.90 -25.63 -33.57
CA PRO A 589 -5.35 -25.70 -33.60
C PRO A 589 -5.88 -26.85 -32.73
N PRO A 590 -7.20 -26.84 -32.40
CA PRO A 590 -7.83 -27.92 -31.65
C PRO A 590 -7.70 -29.26 -32.38
N SER A 591 -7.63 -30.36 -31.64
CA SER A 591 -7.47 -31.72 -32.20
C SER A 591 -8.51 -32.07 -33.28
N ARG A 592 -9.72 -31.49 -33.19
CA ARG A 592 -10.82 -31.66 -34.16
C ARG A 592 -10.49 -31.11 -35.56
N PHE A 593 -9.61 -30.12 -35.65
CA PHE A 593 -9.31 -29.40 -36.89
C PHE A 593 -7.81 -29.41 -37.24
N ARG A 594 -7.03 -30.29 -36.62
CA ARG A 594 -5.57 -30.36 -36.78
C ARG A 594 -5.13 -30.67 -38.22
N THR A 595 -6.01 -31.28 -39.03
CA THR A 595 -5.76 -31.59 -40.44
C THR A 595 -6.22 -30.49 -41.40
N SER A 596 -7.10 -29.58 -40.94
CA SER A 596 -7.72 -28.55 -41.78
C SER A 596 -7.13 -27.16 -41.54
N PHE A 597 -6.48 -26.93 -40.39
CA PHE A 597 -5.89 -25.64 -40.04
C PHE A 597 -4.37 -25.74 -39.84
N PRO A 598 -3.58 -24.81 -40.41
CA PRO A 598 -2.14 -24.81 -40.24
C PRO A 598 -1.74 -24.44 -38.81
N SER A 599 -0.71 -25.10 -38.28
CA SER A 599 -0.03 -24.62 -37.07
C SER A 599 0.78 -23.36 -37.41
N ALA A 600 0.88 -22.44 -36.45
CA ALA A 600 1.54 -21.16 -36.65
C ALA A 600 2.70 -20.99 -35.67
N LYS A 601 3.92 -20.92 -36.20
CA LYS A 601 5.13 -20.63 -35.42
C LYS A 601 5.39 -19.14 -35.42
N ILE A 602 5.44 -18.54 -34.24
CA ILE A 602 5.73 -17.11 -34.10
C ILE A 602 7.24 -16.89 -34.31
N ILE A 603 7.59 -15.96 -35.20
CA ILE A 603 8.98 -15.62 -35.54
C ILE A 603 9.41 -14.36 -34.79
N THR A 604 8.55 -13.34 -34.84
CA THR A 604 8.81 -12.02 -34.29
C THR A 604 7.52 -11.47 -33.70
N ARG A 605 7.63 -10.83 -32.53
CA ARG A 605 6.52 -10.15 -31.85
C ARG A 605 6.84 -8.68 -31.67
N PHE A 606 5.90 -7.84 -32.06
CA PHE A 606 5.84 -6.44 -31.70
C PHE A 606 4.73 -6.28 -30.68
N ARG A 607 5.10 -6.07 -29.42
CA ARG A 607 4.14 -5.92 -28.31
C ARG A 607 3.22 -4.72 -28.54
N PHE A 608 2.09 -4.72 -27.85
CA PHE A 608 1.17 -3.60 -27.88
C PHE A 608 1.86 -2.33 -27.38
N GLN A 609 1.91 -1.30 -28.21
CA GLN A 609 2.36 0.03 -27.84
C GLN A 609 1.16 0.97 -27.77
N SER A 610 0.99 1.70 -26.66
CA SER A 610 -0.16 2.61 -26.49
C SER A 610 -0.18 3.74 -27.51
N ALA A 611 0.99 4.22 -27.96
CA ALA A 611 1.10 5.25 -28.99
C ALA A 611 0.63 4.74 -30.36
N LEU A 612 0.89 3.46 -30.67
CA LEU A 612 0.50 2.83 -31.94
C LEU A 612 -0.88 2.16 -31.89
N GLN A 613 -1.44 1.96 -30.68
CA GLN A 613 -2.72 1.30 -30.41
C GLN A 613 -2.89 -0.09 -31.06
N ARG A 614 -1.79 -0.78 -31.33
CA ARG A 614 -1.81 -2.10 -31.98
C ARG A 614 -0.67 -3.00 -31.53
N MET A 615 -0.87 -4.29 -31.74
CA MET A 615 0.10 -5.37 -31.61
C MET A 615 0.23 -6.09 -32.95
N THR A 616 1.46 -6.45 -33.32
CA THR A 616 1.74 -7.15 -34.57
C THR A 616 2.63 -8.36 -34.31
N THR A 617 2.38 -9.46 -35.02
CA THR A 617 3.26 -10.64 -34.99
C THR A 617 3.48 -11.15 -36.41
N ILE A 618 4.66 -11.73 -36.64
CA ILE A 618 4.99 -12.40 -37.89
C ILE A 618 5.06 -13.89 -37.60
N VAL A 619 4.27 -14.66 -38.33
CA VAL A 619 4.16 -16.12 -38.15
C VAL A 619 4.57 -16.85 -39.41
N SER A 620 5.23 -18.00 -39.24
CA SER A 620 5.39 -19.01 -40.28
C SER A 620 4.26 -20.02 -40.16
N LEU A 621 3.59 -20.33 -41.27
CA LEU A 621 2.54 -21.33 -41.33
C LEU A 621 3.13 -22.66 -41.79
N ASP A 622 2.63 -23.76 -41.23
CA ASP A 622 3.02 -25.10 -41.63
C ASP A 622 2.66 -25.35 -43.11
N PRO A 623 3.65 -25.62 -43.99
CA PRO A 623 3.43 -25.75 -45.43
C PRO A 623 2.66 -27.02 -45.81
N SER A 624 2.47 -27.96 -44.86
CA SER A 624 1.78 -29.24 -45.10
C SER A 624 0.24 -29.11 -45.19
N VAL A 625 -0.34 -27.98 -44.75
CA VAL A 625 -1.79 -27.76 -44.77
C VAL A 625 -2.11 -26.66 -45.79
N GLN A 626 -2.81 -27.01 -46.87
CA GLN A 626 -3.21 -26.06 -47.90
C GLN A 626 -4.26 -25.08 -47.36
N VAL A 627 -3.98 -23.78 -47.51
CA VAL A 627 -4.95 -22.70 -47.25
C VAL A 627 -5.64 -22.33 -48.58
N GLU A 628 -6.91 -21.94 -48.51
CA GLU A 628 -7.76 -21.51 -49.63
C GLU A 628 -7.02 -20.66 -50.68
N ASN A 629 -7.31 -20.92 -51.96
CA ASN A 629 -6.79 -20.29 -53.19
C ASN A 629 -5.41 -20.72 -53.72
N GLY A 630 -4.90 -21.92 -53.40
CA GLY A 630 -3.85 -22.57 -54.20
C GLY A 630 -2.45 -21.93 -54.16
N SER A 631 -2.24 -20.86 -53.39
CA SER A 631 -0.93 -20.23 -53.18
C SER A 631 -0.32 -20.67 -51.85
N GLN A 632 0.90 -21.23 -51.89
CA GLN A 632 1.69 -21.60 -50.71
C GLN A 632 2.18 -20.34 -49.97
N CYS A 633 1.37 -19.81 -49.05
CA CYS A 633 1.77 -18.70 -48.18
C CYS A 633 2.59 -19.22 -47.00
N THR A 634 3.91 -18.98 -47.01
CA THR A 634 4.83 -19.48 -45.96
C THR A 634 4.86 -18.56 -44.73
N TYR A 635 4.64 -17.25 -44.92
CA TYR A 635 4.69 -16.25 -43.86
C TYR A 635 3.47 -15.33 -43.86
N ARG A 636 2.93 -15.02 -42.68
CA ARG A 636 1.77 -14.15 -42.50
C ARG A 636 2.03 -13.13 -41.40
N VAL A 637 1.63 -11.88 -41.66
CA VAL A 637 1.62 -10.83 -40.65
C VAL A 637 0.23 -10.80 -40.01
N LEU A 638 0.16 -10.89 -38.68
CA LEU A 638 -1.06 -10.83 -37.91
C LEU A 638 -1.06 -9.56 -37.08
N VAL A 639 -2.19 -8.83 -37.05
CA VAL A 639 -2.32 -7.57 -36.33
C VAL A 639 -3.62 -7.58 -35.54
N LYS A 640 -3.56 -7.12 -34.29
CA LYS A 640 -4.73 -6.79 -33.49
C LYS A 640 -4.57 -5.42 -32.85
N GLY A 641 -5.64 -4.63 -32.78
CA GLY A 641 -5.55 -3.27 -32.27
C GLY A 641 -6.90 -2.59 -32.13
N SER A 642 -6.85 -1.28 -31.91
CA SER A 642 -8.08 -0.47 -31.89
C SER A 642 -8.75 -0.44 -33.27
N PRO A 643 -10.10 -0.48 -33.34
CA PRO A 643 -10.81 -0.47 -34.62
C PRO A 643 -10.44 0.70 -35.53
N GLU A 644 -10.29 1.91 -34.96
CA GLU A 644 -9.90 3.11 -35.66
C GLU A 644 -8.52 2.99 -36.30
N LYS A 645 -7.53 2.43 -35.59
CA LYS A 645 -6.17 2.32 -36.12
C LYS A 645 -6.05 1.20 -37.14
N ILE A 646 -6.75 0.09 -36.93
CA ILE A 646 -6.78 -1.00 -37.92
C ILE A 646 -7.47 -0.54 -39.21
N ARG A 647 -8.54 0.26 -39.11
CA ARG A 647 -9.23 0.84 -40.27
C ARG A 647 -8.27 1.63 -41.17
N GLU A 648 -7.41 2.46 -40.59
CA GLU A 648 -6.40 3.23 -41.35
C GLU A 648 -5.36 2.35 -42.06
N LEU A 649 -5.11 1.15 -41.54
CA LEU A 649 -4.10 0.22 -42.08
C LEU A 649 -4.66 -0.70 -43.17
N LEU A 650 -5.98 -0.82 -43.28
CA LEU A 650 -6.63 -1.64 -44.30
C LEU A 650 -6.59 -0.93 -45.66
N VAL A 651 -6.42 -1.71 -46.73
CA VAL A 651 -6.42 -1.20 -48.11
C VAL A 651 -7.78 -0.58 -48.44
N ALA A 652 -7.79 0.55 -49.15
CA ALA A 652 -9.03 1.21 -49.60
C ALA A 652 -9.89 0.23 -50.42
N GLY A 653 -11.10 -0.07 -49.93
CA GLY A 653 -12.02 -1.07 -50.51
C GLY A 653 -12.02 -2.44 -49.83
N ALA A 654 -11.06 -2.73 -48.93
CA ALA A 654 -11.03 -3.95 -48.13
C ALA A 654 -11.74 -3.81 -46.77
N VAL A 655 -12.24 -2.61 -46.43
CA VAL A 655 -13.01 -2.36 -45.20
C VAL A 655 -14.45 -2.87 -45.40
N PRO A 656 -14.92 -3.83 -44.59
CA PRO A 656 -16.27 -4.36 -44.71
C PRO A 656 -17.36 -3.32 -44.41
N SER A 657 -18.49 -3.39 -45.12
CA SER A 657 -19.68 -2.56 -44.85
C SER A 657 -20.27 -2.88 -43.46
N GLY A 658 -20.42 -1.89 -42.59
CA GLY A 658 -20.90 -2.07 -41.21
C GLY A 658 -19.80 -2.21 -40.13
N PHE A 659 -18.51 -2.14 -40.51
CA PHE A 659 -17.38 -2.23 -39.57
C PHE A 659 -17.43 -1.18 -38.45
N ASP A 660 -17.56 0.11 -38.79
CA ASP A 660 -17.54 1.20 -37.79
C ASP A 660 -18.77 1.17 -36.89
N GLN A 661 -19.92 0.79 -37.45
CA GLN A 661 -21.17 0.76 -36.74
C GLN A 661 -21.22 -0.38 -35.75
N THR A 662 -20.71 -1.55 -36.14
CA THR A 662 -20.53 -2.68 -35.23
C THR A 662 -19.57 -2.32 -34.10
N ALA A 663 -18.39 -1.76 -34.43
CA ALA A 663 -17.42 -1.34 -33.43
C ALA A 663 -18.01 -0.30 -32.45
N SER A 664 -18.72 0.70 -32.97
CA SER A 664 -19.38 1.74 -32.17
C SER A 664 -20.51 1.20 -31.31
N SER A 665 -21.33 0.29 -31.83
CA SER A 665 -22.44 -0.34 -31.11
C SER A 665 -21.93 -1.17 -29.92
N LEU A 666 -20.92 -2.01 -30.16
CA LEU A 666 -20.30 -2.82 -29.11
C LEU A 666 -19.61 -1.95 -28.04
N ALA A 667 -18.92 -0.88 -28.46
CA ALA A 667 -18.29 0.06 -27.55
C ALA A 667 -19.30 0.81 -26.67
N ARG A 668 -20.47 1.20 -27.21
CA ARG A 668 -21.55 1.85 -26.44
C ARG A 668 -22.16 0.92 -25.39
N GLN A 669 -22.14 -0.39 -25.62
CA GLN A 669 -22.56 -1.40 -24.64
C GLN A 669 -21.51 -1.63 -23.53
N GLY A 670 -20.39 -0.91 -23.55
CA GLY A 670 -19.32 -1.03 -22.57
C GLY A 670 -18.38 -2.20 -22.79
N MET A 671 -18.42 -2.82 -23.98
CA MET A 671 -17.47 -3.87 -24.35
C MET A 671 -16.18 -3.28 -24.89
N ARG A 672 -15.04 -3.90 -24.55
CA ARG A 672 -13.75 -3.57 -25.15
C ARG A 672 -13.64 -4.26 -26.50
N VAL A 673 -13.66 -3.47 -27.57
CA VAL A 673 -13.60 -3.96 -28.95
C VAL A 673 -12.15 -4.03 -29.43
N LEU A 674 -11.76 -5.15 -30.04
CA LEU A 674 -10.50 -5.31 -30.75
C LEU A 674 -10.79 -5.65 -32.20
N ALA A 675 -10.15 -4.93 -33.13
CA ALA A 675 -10.16 -5.29 -34.53
C ALA A 675 -9.00 -6.23 -34.85
N LEU A 676 -9.28 -7.25 -35.65
CA LEU A 676 -8.32 -8.28 -36.07
C LEU A 676 -8.09 -8.15 -37.57
N ALA A 677 -6.82 -8.17 -38.00
CA ALA A 677 -6.44 -8.11 -39.39
C ALA A 677 -5.22 -8.99 -39.67
N TYR A 678 -5.03 -9.37 -40.93
CA TYR A 678 -3.85 -10.11 -41.36
C TYR A 678 -3.44 -9.71 -42.78
N ARG A 679 -2.17 -9.96 -43.11
CA ARG A 679 -1.60 -9.79 -44.45
C ARG A 679 -0.76 -11.01 -44.80
N ASN A 680 -0.99 -11.60 -45.97
CA ASN A 680 -0.13 -12.66 -46.52
C ASN A 680 1.14 -12.02 -47.09
N LEU A 681 2.31 -12.64 -46.85
CA LEU A 681 3.57 -12.22 -47.48
C LEU A 681 3.87 -13.19 -48.63
N ASP A 682 4.09 -12.65 -49.82
CA ASP A 682 4.34 -13.47 -51.01
C ASP A 682 5.77 -14.05 -50.98
N PRO A 683 5.92 -15.37 -51.22
CA PRO A 683 7.21 -16.06 -51.12
C PRO A 683 8.22 -15.68 -52.22
N SER A 684 7.77 -15.10 -53.34
CA SER A 684 8.62 -14.81 -54.51
C SER A 684 9.18 -13.38 -54.57
N THR A 685 8.61 -12.43 -53.82
CA THR A 685 8.85 -11.00 -54.03
C THR A 685 9.30 -10.24 -52.78
N GLU A 686 9.00 -10.74 -51.57
CA GLU A 686 9.21 -9.97 -50.33
C GLU A 686 10.06 -10.67 -49.26
N CYS A 687 10.12 -12.00 -49.20
CA CYS A 687 10.83 -12.69 -48.11
C CYS A 687 11.43 -14.04 -48.53
N SER A 688 12.76 -14.11 -48.56
CA SER A 688 13.50 -15.36 -48.75
C SER A 688 14.06 -15.94 -47.44
N SER A 689 14.27 -15.09 -46.42
CA SER A 689 14.83 -15.47 -45.13
C SER A 689 14.08 -14.85 -43.94
N VAL A 690 14.27 -15.43 -42.74
CA VAL A 690 13.74 -14.89 -41.47
C VAL A 690 14.28 -13.48 -41.16
N ALA A 691 15.46 -13.14 -41.69
CA ALA A 691 16.07 -11.82 -41.53
C ALA A 691 15.35 -10.75 -42.37
N ASP A 692 14.93 -11.09 -43.59
CA ASP A 692 14.17 -10.19 -44.48
C ASP A 692 12.79 -9.88 -43.89
N ALA A 693 12.14 -10.88 -43.30
CA ALA A 693 10.86 -10.72 -42.59
C ALA A 693 10.95 -9.79 -41.37
N LYS A 694 12.12 -9.76 -40.70
CA LYS A 694 12.42 -8.81 -39.61
C LYS A 694 12.81 -7.42 -40.13
N ALA A 695 13.26 -7.29 -41.37
CA ALA A 695 13.63 -6.00 -41.96
C ALA A 695 12.39 -5.23 -42.46
N LEU A 696 11.38 -5.94 -42.98
CA LEU A 696 10.09 -5.39 -43.46
C LEU A 696 9.20 -4.78 -42.37
N SER A 697 9.59 -4.89 -41.10
CA SER A 697 8.81 -4.41 -39.96
C SER A 697 9.18 -3.02 -39.45
N ARG A 698 10.29 -2.43 -39.94
CA ARG A 698 10.59 -1.01 -39.78
C ARG A 698 9.86 -0.24 -40.87
#